data_AF-A0A7W8T238-F1
#
_entry.id   AF-A0A7W8T238-F1
#
_cell.length_a   1.000
_cell.length_b   1.000
_cell.length_c   1.000
_cell.angle_alpha   90.00
_cell.angle_beta   90.00
_cell.angle_gamma   90.00
#
_symmetry.space_group_name_H-M   'P 1'
#
loop_
_entity.id
_entity.type
_entity.pdbx_description
1 polymer ?
#
loop_
_entity_poly.entity_id
_entity_poly.type
_entity_poly.pdbx_seq_one_letter_code
_entity_poly.pdbx_strand_id
1 'polypeptide(L)'
;MQNSIRFLEQVFENLAQLRELVGDDWPKFKKTLLALLEEIVSTEDDKSLVLRVNRVFRSFRGTHAETHIKTLLAKSLEGIERSDLPNGVRQHLSRALEEDREHCGRVEGNGRKEDLVAIARDLIEAIALTSDDVISPTVDSLANDVNSVTSYPHIIGDDHGYVDTAYRLDVKLSDQPQQEGPHLSAPGLAVLVEPGKAIVKVQIRLVAPDFGLDETHNADGWTREVNFYPEARASGACTFVLRPRDRMEARYFSTLRVHFLLDGQLLGYAVRRVEVLSNEAVAPTLLGAFPPVPGYPLDERGVTRSPPVLTPVAVRTDLPPVDFTITISEVDPQQLLWQIDSPHLAATDVGAEPLLTRNLGAEEFVRQYLAPFGMPGEWPEDHMDTDGNLKPLSVNALYSNLLMLRNCAPRRFWMLYETALGRYTSTGAESEAFSILLITADTHIPWELMPVSEKVVDDAMPLLLGSAHRVGRWLLETGTSVPDARLDLKGFVVAAPTYDESPLPQAQQERQFLSTKFQAFELPDNANDFIKFMRTGAPTEGAGILHFAGHGDCCTDAIRRNWLVLTNRTALYDINSASTDLGNQLGKLRPVFAFFNACNVGRAAKGPLGSNGGWGRALLGQRYRGYVGPLWSVYDRHARDIAETFYTLAISEQRPLGEVMQRIRAKFSSNNRLFTYLAYLYLGHPLAKLEYEPFDGVTAHGTTTSSP
;
A
#
# COMPACT_ATOMS: atom_id res chain seq x y z
N MET A 1 -22.10 10.54 -30.43
CA MET A 1 -22.57 9.67 -29.33
C MET A 1 -21.42 9.02 -28.57
N GLN A 2 -20.61 8.15 -29.18
CA GLN A 2 -19.51 7.47 -28.48
C GLN A 2 -18.47 8.43 -27.85
N ASN A 3 -18.10 9.52 -28.55
CA ASN A 3 -17.25 10.56 -27.98
C ASN A 3 -17.92 11.31 -26.81
N SER A 4 -19.25 11.39 -26.81
CA SER A 4 -20.03 12.04 -25.75
C SER A 4 -20.08 11.16 -24.49
N ILE A 5 -20.21 9.84 -24.68
CA ILE A 5 -20.08 8.83 -23.61
C ILE A 5 -18.70 8.94 -22.98
N ARG A 6 -17.64 8.82 -23.79
CA ARG A 6 -16.25 8.94 -23.31
C ARG A 6 -15.98 10.24 -22.59
N PHE A 7 -16.53 11.35 -23.08
CA PHE A 7 -16.41 12.63 -22.39
C PHE A 7 -17.04 12.60 -21.00
N LEU A 8 -18.28 12.10 -20.85
CA LEU A 8 -18.91 12.01 -19.54
C LEU A 8 -18.21 11.01 -18.62
N GLU A 9 -17.68 9.90 -19.14
CA GLU A 9 -16.81 8.99 -18.39
C GLU A 9 -15.57 9.72 -17.87
N GLN A 10 -14.92 10.55 -18.70
CA GLN A 10 -13.78 11.35 -18.26
C GLN A 10 -14.17 12.42 -17.22
N VAL A 11 -15.35 13.03 -17.34
CA VAL A 11 -15.84 13.96 -16.29
C VAL A 11 -16.11 13.21 -14.98
N PHE A 12 -16.67 12.00 -15.06
CA PHE A 12 -16.95 11.13 -13.92
C PHE A 12 -15.68 10.67 -13.22
N GLU A 13 -14.72 10.14 -13.99
CA GLU A 13 -13.44 9.64 -13.50
C GLU A 13 -12.58 10.73 -12.85
N ASN A 14 -12.77 12.01 -13.23
CA ASN A 14 -11.92 13.12 -12.76
C ASN A 14 -12.68 14.13 -11.89
N LEU A 15 -13.88 13.80 -11.39
CA LEU A 15 -14.77 14.75 -10.72
C LEU A 15 -14.13 15.46 -9.51
N ALA A 16 -13.33 14.75 -8.70
CA ALA A 16 -12.63 15.32 -7.55
C ALA A 16 -11.54 16.33 -7.95
N GLN A 17 -10.79 16.02 -9.00
CA GLN A 17 -9.76 16.92 -9.54
C GLN A 17 -10.39 18.14 -10.21
N LEU A 18 -11.52 17.96 -10.90
CA LEU A 18 -12.30 19.08 -11.45
C LEU A 18 -12.79 20.00 -10.33
N ARG A 19 -13.19 19.46 -9.18
CA ARG A 19 -13.53 20.25 -7.99
C ARG A 19 -12.35 21.07 -7.49
N GLU A 20 -11.18 20.45 -7.33
CA GLU A 20 -9.98 21.14 -6.86
C GLU A 20 -9.55 22.25 -7.82
N LEU A 21 -9.60 21.98 -9.13
CA LEU A 21 -9.28 22.95 -10.17
C LEU A 21 -10.29 24.10 -10.22
N VAL A 22 -11.58 23.82 -10.05
CA VAL A 22 -12.62 24.86 -9.97
C VAL A 22 -12.51 25.66 -8.67
N GLY A 23 -11.99 25.06 -7.59
CA GLY A 23 -11.71 25.73 -6.33
C GLY A 23 -12.97 26.29 -5.66
N ASP A 24 -12.89 27.54 -5.19
CA ASP A 24 -13.97 28.21 -4.45
C ASP A 24 -15.27 28.37 -5.27
N ASP A 25 -15.19 28.31 -6.60
CA ASP A 25 -16.36 28.38 -7.49
C ASP A 25 -17.13 27.05 -7.57
N TRP A 26 -16.66 25.99 -6.89
CA TRP A 26 -17.24 24.65 -6.98
C TRP A 26 -18.73 24.59 -6.66
N PRO A 27 -19.27 25.21 -5.59
CA PRO A 27 -20.71 25.12 -5.30
C PRO A 27 -21.59 25.66 -6.44
N LYS A 28 -21.13 26.75 -7.08
CA LYS A 28 -21.81 27.36 -8.23
C LYS A 28 -21.69 26.47 -9.47
N PHE A 29 -20.49 25.96 -9.73
CA PHE A 29 -20.22 25.07 -10.86
C PHE A 29 -20.99 23.74 -10.74
N LYS A 30 -20.98 23.13 -9.55
CA LYS A 30 -21.75 21.93 -9.15
C LYS A 30 -23.22 22.07 -9.49
N LYS A 31 -23.85 23.19 -9.10
CA LYS A 31 -25.26 23.48 -9.42
C LYS A 31 -25.51 23.56 -10.94
N THR A 32 -24.61 24.19 -11.68
CA THR A 32 -24.71 24.28 -13.15
C THR A 32 -24.51 22.91 -13.81
N LEU A 33 -23.56 22.11 -13.33
CA LEU A 33 -23.27 20.80 -13.87
C LEU A 33 -24.43 19.82 -13.65
N LEU A 34 -25.00 19.79 -12.44
CA LEU A 34 -26.19 18.99 -12.11
C LEU A 34 -27.36 19.30 -13.05
N ALA A 35 -27.70 20.59 -13.23
CA ALA A 35 -28.78 20.99 -14.12
C ALA A 35 -28.58 20.52 -15.57
N LEU A 36 -27.34 20.58 -16.08
CA LEU A 36 -27.02 20.13 -17.43
C LEU A 36 -27.08 18.60 -17.59
N LEU A 37 -26.79 17.85 -16.53
CA LEU A 37 -26.89 16.39 -16.53
C LEU A 37 -28.33 15.92 -16.39
N GLU A 38 -29.14 16.56 -15.54
CA GLU A 38 -30.57 16.31 -15.44
C GLU A 38 -31.27 16.53 -16.78
N GLU A 39 -30.86 17.56 -17.51
CA GLU A 39 -31.29 17.80 -18.88
C GLU A 39 -30.91 16.68 -19.86
N ILE A 40 -29.80 15.96 -19.66
CA ILE A 40 -29.42 14.81 -20.48
C ILE A 40 -30.33 13.61 -20.13
N VAL A 41 -30.56 13.37 -18.84
CA VAL A 41 -31.38 12.26 -18.35
C VAL A 41 -32.86 12.41 -18.75
N SER A 42 -33.38 13.63 -18.78
CA SER A 42 -34.79 13.91 -19.09
C SER A 42 -35.11 13.96 -20.59
N THR A 43 -34.14 13.68 -21.46
CA THR A 43 -34.26 13.90 -22.91
C THR A 43 -34.67 12.64 -23.67
N GLU A 44 -35.78 12.73 -24.38
CA GLU A 44 -36.25 11.66 -25.26
C GLU A 44 -35.69 11.73 -26.69
N ASP A 45 -35.14 12.87 -27.12
CA ASP A 45 -34.61 13.09 -28.48
C ASP A 45 -33.09 12.87 -28.60
N ASP A 46 -32.71 11.82 -29.32
CA ASP A 46 -31.32 11.40 -29.58
C ASP A 46 -30.47 12.48 -30.26
N LYS A 47 -31.07 13.31 -31.14
CA LYS A 47 -30.35 14.38 -31.84
C LYS A 47 -29.93 15.50 -30.89
N SER A 48 -30.69 15.71 -29.82
CA SER A 48 -30.41 16.75 -28.83
C SER A 48 -29.41 16.33 -27.74
N LEU A 49 -29.18 15.03 -27.54
CA LEU A 49 -28.27 14.51 -26.50
C LEU A 49 -26.83 14.96 -26.70
N VAL A 50 -26.30 14.87 -27.93
CA VAL A 50 -24.94 15.30 -28.24
C VAL A 50 -24.77 16.82 -28.01
N LEU A 51 -25.81 17.60 -28.33
CA LEU A 51 -25.81 19.05 -28.07
C LEU A 51 -25.84 19.36 -26.57
N ARG A 52 -26.57 18.58 -25.77
CA ARG A 52 -26.61 18.70 -24.31
C ARG A 52 -25.28 18.34 -23.66
N VAL A 53 -24.62 17.27 -24.12
CA VAL A 53 -23.27 16.93 -23.67
C VAL A 53 -22.26 18.02 -24.07
N ASN A 54 -22.39 18.61 -25.26
CA ASN A 54 -21.57 19.76 -25.63
C ASN A 54 -21.78 20.99 -24.73
N ARG A 55 -22.97 21.15 -24.11
CA ARG A 55 -23.19 22.19 -23.10
C ARG A 55 -22.47 21.88 -21.80
N VAL A 56 -22.40 20.62 -21.38
CA VAL A 56 -21.53 20.17 -20.27
C VAL A 56 -20.07 20.48 -20.58
N PHE A 57 -19.57 20.16 -21.77
CA PHE A 57 -18.20 20.53 -22.15
C PHE A 57 -17.97 22.05 -22.11
N ARG A 58 -18.93 22.85 -22.59
CA ARG A 58 -18.83 24.32 -22.57
C ARG A 58 -18.90 24.92 -21.17
N SER A 59 -19.49 24.25 -20.17
CA SER A 59 -19.53 24.79 -18.81
C SER A 59 -18.14 24.90 -18.19
N PHE A 60 -17.19 24.09 -18.65
CA PHE A 60 -15.78 24.19 -18.24
C PHE A 60 -15.05 25.40 -18.84
N ARG A 61 -15.60 26.09 -19.84
CA ARG A 61 -14.91 27.23 -20.47
C ARG A 61 -14.67 28.37 -19.49
N GLY A 62 -13.44 28.87 -19.44
CA GLY A 62 -13.02 29.93 -18.53
C GLY A 62 -12.75 29.47 -17.09
N THR A 63 -12.87 28.17 -16.79
CA THR A 63 -12.45 27.59 -15.51
C THR A 63 -11.01 27.07 -15.60
N HIS A 64 -10.29 26.98 -14.48
CA HIS A 64 -8.98 26.32 -14.46
C HIS A 64 -9.04 24.83 -14.85
N ALA A 65 -10.23 24.21 -14.79
CA ALA A 65 -10.48 22.85 -15.24
C ALA A 65 -10.58 22.69 -16.78
N GLU A 66 -10.70 23.78 -17.55
CA GLU A 66 -10.85 23.73 -19.01
C GLU A 66 -9.67 23.03 -19.70
N THR A 67 -8.45 23.40 -19.31
CA THR A 67 -7.22 22.86 -19.90
C THR A 67 -7.08 21.37 -19.61
N HIS A 68 -7.43 20.95 -18.40
CA HIS A 68 -7.36 19.56 -17.96
C HIS A 68 -8.34 18.66 -18.74
N ILE A 69 -9.61 19.07 -18.84
CA ILE A 69 -10.63 18.37 -19.65
C ILE A 69 -10.21 18.24 -21.12
N LYS A 70 -9.65 19.31 -21.72
CA LYS A 70 -9.16 19.29 -23.11
C LYS A 70 -8.02 18.28 -23.29
N THR A 71 -7.10 18.20 -22.33
CA THR A 71 -5.99 17.23 -22.36
C THR A 71 -6.49 15.79 -22.24
N LEU A 72 -7.44 15.52 -21.35
CA LEU A 72 -8.05 14.19 -21.21
C LEU A 72 -8.75 13.76 -22.51
N LEU A 73 -9.51 14.67 -23.12
CA LEU A 73 -10.17 14.43 -24.39
C LEU A 73 -9.17 14.17 -25.52
N ALA A 74 -8.09 14.95 -25.62
CA ALA A 74 -7.05 14.75 -26.62
C ALA A 74 -6.40 13.35 -26.48
N LYS A 75 -6.05 12.94 -25.26
CA LYS A 75 -5.50 11.61 -24.97
C LYS A 75 -6.47 10.47 -25.32
N SER A 76 -7.77 10.66 -25.05
CA SER A 76 -8.81 9.67 -25.37
C SER A 76 -9.04 9.48 -26.88
N LEU A 77 -8.61 10.45 -27.70
CA LEU A 77 -8.75 10.46 -29.17
C LEU A 77 -7.48 9.95 -29.88
N GLU A 78 -6.31 9.92 -29.20
CA GLU A 78 -5.05 9.42 -29.77
C GLU A 78 -5.00 7.88 -29.93
N GLY A 79 -5.97 7.14 -29.37
CA GLY A 79 -6.14 5.70 -29.57
C GLY A 79 -6.76 5.28 -30.91
N ILE A 80 -6.85 6.18 -31.89
CA ILE A 80 -7.29 5.88 -33.26
C ILE A 80 -6.05 5.87 -34.14
N GLU A 81 -5.65 4.70 -34.65
CA GLU A 81 -4.54 4.58 -35.60
C GLU A 81 -4.73 5.54 -36.79
N ARG A 82 -3.69 6.31 -37.09
CA ARG A 82 -3.64 7.39 -38.10
C ARG A 82 -3.75 6.91 -39.57
N SER A 83 -4.10 5.66 -39.84
CA SER A 83 -4.10 5.07 -41.19
C SER A 83 -5.45 5.08 -41.93
N ASP A 84 -6.58 5.33 -41.27
CA ASP A 84 -7.91 5.14 -41.92
C ASP A 84 -8.68 6.42 -42.29
N LEU A 85 -8.02 7.58 -42.38
CA LEU A 85 -8.69 8.82 -42.78
C LEU A 85 -8.13 9.40 -44.10
N PRO A 86 -8.96 9.50 -45.17
CA PRO A 86 -8.57 10.15 -46.40
C PRO A 86 -8.16 11.61 -46.18
N ASN A 87 -7.15 12.07 -46.93
CA ASN A 87 -6.45 13.35 -46.77
C ASN A 87 -7.34 14.62 -46.75
N GLY A 88 -8.62 14.54 -47.13
CA GLY A 88 -9.58 15.66 -47.04
C GLY A 88 -10.07 16.00 -45.63
N VAL A 89 -10.00 15.06 -44.67
CA VAL A 89 -10.56 15.27 -43.31
C VAL A 89 -9.64 16.13 -42.42
N ARG A 90 -8.33 16.15 -42.69
CA ARG A 90 -7.36 16.98 -41.95
C ARG A 90 -7.63 18.48 -42.10
N GLN A 91 -8.23 18.91 -43.21
CA GLN A 91 -8.58 20.33 -43.45
C GLN A 91 -9.99 20.71 -42.96
N HIS A 92 -10.85 19.76 -42.60
CA HIS A 92 -12.19 20.03 -42.08
C HIS A 92 -12.27 20.13 -40.55
N LEU A 93 -11.36 19.49 -39.81
CA LEU A 93 -11.40 19.52 -38.33
C LEU A 93 -11.09 20.90 -37.73
N SER A 94 -10.26 21.71 -38.39
CA SER A 94 -10.00 23.10 -37.94
C SER A 94 -11.12 24.08 -38.35
N ARG A 95 -11.98 23.71 -39.31
CA ARG A 95 -13.07 24.56 -39.81
C ARG A 95 -14.43 24.21 -39.17
N ALA A 96 -14.64 22.97 -38.75
CA ALA A 96 -15.84 22.50 -38.06
C ALA A 96 -16.02 23.03 -36.63
N LEU A 97 -15.04 23.76 -36.08
CA LEU A 97 -15.17 24.43 -34.77
C LEU A 97 -15.82 25.83 -34.86
N GLU A 98 -16.01 26.39 -36.06
CA GLU A 98 -16.62 27.72 -36.25
C GLU A 98 -17.93 27.71 -37.06
N GLU A 99 -18.19 26.73 -37.91
CA GLU A 99 -19.44 26.67 -38.68
C GLU A 99 -19.94 25.23 -38.77
N ASP A 100 -20.98 24.88 -38.01
CA ASP A 100 -22.08 24.11 -38.61
C ASP A 100 -23.36 24.10 -37.77
N ARG A 101 -24.43 24.65 -38.36
CA ARG A 101 -25.81 24.61 -37.86
C ARG A 101 -26.69 23.70 -38.72
N GLU A 102 -26.15 23.01 -39.73
CA GLU A 102 -26.98 22.26 -40.69
C GLU A 102 -26.29 21.00 -41.23
N HIS A 103 -26.09 19.95 -40.42
CA HIS A 103 -26.16 18.56 -40.91
C HIS A 103 -26.22 17.54 -39.77
N CYS A 104 -27.40 16.98 -39.50
CA CYS A 104 -27.58 15.79 -38.65
C CYS A 104 -28.43 14.74 -39.38
N GLY A 105 -27.75 13.95 -40.22
CA GLY A 105 -28.26 12.73 -40.82
C GLY A 105 -28.30 11.56 -39.82
N ARG A 106 -29.29 10.69 -39.99
CA ARG A 106 -29.66 9.56 -39.11
C ARG A 106 -28.49 8.60 -38.80
N VAL A 107 -28.32 8.30 -37.51
CA VAL A 107 -27.64 7.09 -37.03
C VAL A 107 -28.62 6.41 -36.08
N GLU A 108 -29.16 5.26 -36.48
CA GLU A 108 -29.95 4.37 -35.63
C GLU A 108 -29.02 3.65 -34.65
N GLY A 109 -29.38 3.62 -33.36
CA GLY A 109 -28.66 2.85 -32.34
C GLY A 109 -29.17 3.13 -30.92
N ASN A 110 -30.30 2.52 -30.54
CA ASN A 110 -30.91 2.69 -29.21
C ASN A 110 -29.96 2.35 -28.03
N GLY A 111 -29.05 1.39 -28.16
CA GLY A 111 -28.17 0.99 -27.05
C GLY A 111 -27.21 2.08 -26.56
N ARG A 112 -26.72 2.95 -27.45
CA ARG A 112 -25.77 4.02 -27.07
C ARG A 112 -26.43 5.20 -26.37
N LYS A 113 -27.76 5.31 -26.45
CA LYS A 113 -28.53 6.32 -25.72
C LYS A 113 -28.63 5.93 -24.25
N GLU A 114 -28.96 4.67 -23.99
CA GLU A 114 -29.13 4.11 -22.65
C GLU A 114 -27.82 4.22 -21.86
N ASP A 115 -26.69 3.89 -22.48
CA ASP A 115 -25.35 4.06 -21.88
C ASP A 115 -25.06 5.51 -21.48
N LEU A 116 -25.35 6.47 -22.37
CA LEU A 116 -25.12 7.90 -22.09
C LEU A 116 -26.00 8.40 -20.95
N VAL A 117 -27.26 7.97 -20.91
CA VAL A 117 -28.21 8.34 -19.86
C VAL A 117 -27.84 7.69 -18.53
N ALA A 118 -27.35 6.44 -18.55
CA ALA A 118 -26.85 5.75 -17.35
C ALA A 118 -25.67 6.50 -16.74
N ILE A 119 -24.64 6.82 -17.55
CA ILE A 119 -23.46 7.57 -17.07
C ILE A 119 -23.85 8.97 -16.56
N ALA A 120 -24.82 9.63 -17.19
CA ALA A 120 -25.31 10.92 -16.71
C ALA A 120 -26.00 10.81 -15.34
N ARG A 121 -26.74 9.72 -15.07
CA ARG A 121 -27.34 9.45 -13.74
C ARG A 121 -26.27 9.17 -12.70
N ASP A 122 -25.29 8.33 -13.02
CA ASP A 122 -24.17 8.01 -12.14
C ASP A 122 -23.41 9.29 -11.75
N LEU A 123 -23.19 10.18 -12.72
CA LEU A 123 -22.53 11.45 -12.49
C LEU A 123 -23.34 12.41 -11.61
N ILE A 124 -24.67 12.45 -11.75
CA ILE A 124 -25.56 13.22 -10.85
C ILE A 124 -25.42 12.72 -9.41
N GLU A 125 -25.46 11.40 -9.20
CA GLU A 125 -25.32 10.81 -7.87
C GLU A 125 -23.93 11.10 -7.29
N ALA A 126 -22.87 10.92 -8.07
CA ALA A 126 -21.50 11.21 -7.67
C ALA A 126 -21.32 12.68 -7.25
N ILE A 127 -21.90 13.63 -8.01
CA ILE A 127 -21.86 15.05 -7.68
C ILE A 127 -22.65 15.35 -6.41
N ALA A 128 -23.84 14.77 -6.22
CA ALA A 128 -24.66 14.97 -5.04
C ALA A 128 -23.96 14.52 -3.74
N LEU A 129 -23.09 13.51 -3.84
CA LEU A 129 -22.33 12.94 -2.72
C LEU A 129 -21.05 13.72 -2.36
N THR A 130 -20.67 14.74 -3.15
CA THR A 130 -19.57 15.63 -2.78
C THR A 130 -20.03 16.62 -1.71
N SER A 131 -19.46 16.55 -0.49
CA SER A 131 -19.77 17.53 0.57
C SER A 131 -19.29 18.92 0.18
N ASP A 132 -20.06 19.97 0.50
CA ASP A 132 -19.63 21.36 0.26
C ASP A 132 -18.54 21.80 1.27
N ASP A 133 -18.39 21.07 2.38
CA ASP A 133 -17.40 21.33 3.42
C ASP A 133 -16.01 20.78 3.08
N VAL A 134 -14.99 21.62 3.25
CA VAL A 134 -13.58 21.23 3.36
C VAL A 134 -13.39 20.53 4.70
N ILE A 135 -13.55 19.21 4.75
CA ILE A 135 -13.26 18.44 5.96
C ILE A 135 -11.74 18.29 6.06
N SER A 136 -11.13 19.11 6.89
CA SER A 136 -9.79 18.86 7.42
C SER A 136 -9.88 17.69 8.41
N PRO A 137 -9.11 16.59 8.24
CA PRO A 137 -9.18 15.46 9.15
C PRO A 137 -8.50 15.82 10.48
N THR A 138 -9.27 15.91 11.57
CA THR A 138 -8.74 16.05 12.93
C THR A 138 -8.20 14.73 13.48
N VAL A 139 -7.20 14.86 14.36
CA VAL A 139 -6.23 13.84 14.83
C VAL A 139 -6.79 12.90 15.92
N ASP A 140 -8.10 12.83 16.12
CA ASP A 140 -8.66 12.40 17.42
C ASP A 140 -8.79 10.88 17.65
N SER A 141 -8.50 10.00 16.69
CA SER A 141 -8.72 8.55 16.91
C SER A 141 -7.62 7.82 17.69
N LEU A 142 -6.51 8.49 18.03
CA LEU A 142 -5.45 7.93 18.90
C LEU A 142 -5.55 8.37 20.37
N ALA A 143 -6.48 9.28 20.69
CA ALA A 143 -6.59 9.89 22.03
C ALA A 143 -7.32 9.02 23.07
N ASN A 144 -7.81 7.83 22.70
CA ASN A 144 -8.57 6.97 23.61
C ASN A 144 -7.71 6.10 24.55
N ASP A 145 -6.38 6.11 24.39
CA ASP A 145 -5.48 5.47 25.36
C ASP A 145 -4.87 6.53 26.29
N VAL A 146 -5.37 6.58 27.53
CA VAL A 146 -5.13 7.63 28.56
C VAL A 146 -3.64 7.85 28.90
N ASN A 147 -2.74 6.97 28.41
CA ASN A 147 -1.31 6.97 28.71
C ASN A 147 -0.38 7.20 27.48
N SER A 148 -0.93 7.58 26.32
CA SER A 148 -0.13 7.86 25.13
C SER A 148 0.31 9.32 25.05
N VAL A 149 1.58 9.56 24.71
CA VAL A 149 2.15 10.90 24.54
C VAL A 149 2.66 11.06 23.11
N THR A 150 2.03 11.95 22.34
CA THR A 150 2.53 12.35 21.02
C THR A 150 3.71 13.32 21.10
N SER A 151 4.81 12.98 20.44
CA SER A 151 5.98 13.83 20.17
C SER A 151 6.29 13.82 18.66
N TYR A 152 7.24 14.63 18.21
CA TYR A 152 7.59 14.80 16.80
C TYR A 152 9.12 14.80 16.64
N PRO A 153 9.70 13.93 15.79
CA PRO A 153 11.10 13.99 15.40
C PRO A 153 11.42 15.33 14.77
N HIS A 154 12.50 15.93 15.25
CA HIS A 154 13.14 17.05 14.59
C HIS A 154 14.51 16.58 14.10
N ILE A 155 14.73 16.66 12.78
CA ILE A 155 16.03 16.41 12.15
C ILE A 155 16.51 17.72 11.54
N ILE A 156 17.49 18.33 12.21
CA ILE A 156 17.97 19.67 11.92
C ILE A 156 19.40 19.57 11.38
N GLY A 157 19.62 20.09 10.19
CA GLY A 157 20.91 20.15 9.52
C GLY A 157 20.78 21.00 8.27
N ASP A 158 21.87 21.26 7.57
CA ASP A 158 21.81 22.00 6.31
C ASP A 158 21.16 21.17 5.20
N ASP A 159 20.61 21.82 4.17
CA ASP A 159 20.00 21.11 3.03
C ASP A 159 21.07 20.54 2.07
N HIS A 160 22.29 21.05 2.18
CA HIS A 160 23.45 20.62 1.41
C HIS A 160 24.65 20.31 2.30
N GLY A 161 25.52 19.41 1.85
CA GLY A 161 26.79 19.10 2.48
C GLY A 161 27.91 19.02 1.44
N TYR A 162 29.15 19.28 1.85
CA TYR A 162 30.31 19.21 0.97
C TYR A 162 31.24 18.08 1.38
N VAL A 163 31.77 17.32 0.42
CA VAL A 163 32.66 16.17 0.65
C VAL A 163 33.87 16.50 1.54
N ASP A 164 34.37 17.73 1.47
CA ASP A 164 35.52 18.23 2.20
C ASP A 164 35.18 18.91 3.55
N THR A 165 33.89 19.00 3.90
CA THR A 165 33.42 19.67 5.12
C THR A 165 32.68 18.71 6.05
N ALA A 166 32.75 19.01 7.35
CA ALA A 166 31.95 18.30 8.33
C ALA A 166 30.48 18.74 8.23
N TYR A 167 29.58 17.78 8.07
CA TYR A 167 28.14 17.99 8.03
C TYR A 167 27.54 17.72 9.42
N ARG A 168 26.91 18.73 10.03
CA ARG A 168 26.32 18.62 11.36
C ARG A 168 24.83 18.29 11.27
N LEU A 169 24.40 17.28 12.02
CA LEU A 169 23.01 16.85 12.13
C LEU A 169 22.59 16.78 13.60
N ASP A 170 21.64 17.62 14.00
CA ASP A 170 21.03 17.61 15.32
C ASP A 170 19.66 16.91 15.26
N VAL A 171 19.43 15.99 16.20
CA VAL A 171 18.21 15.16 16.26
C VAL A 171 17.59 15.24 17.64
N LYS A 172 16.27 15.45 17.73
CA LYS A 172 15.50 15.44 18.98
C LYS A 172 14.04 15.03 18.76
N LEU A 173 13.31 14.83 19.85
CA LEU A 173 11.85 14.78 19.88
C LEU A 173 11.29 16.11 20.44
N SER A 174 10.20 16.61 19.88
CA SER A 174 9.52 17.85 20.28
C SER A 174 8.03 17.66 20.42
N ASP A 175 7.38 18.53 21.18
CA ASP A 175 5.92 18.62 21.33
C ASP A 175 5.20 19.19 20.09
N GLN A 176 5.94 19.88 19.22
CA GLN A 176 5.43 20.47 17.98
C GLN A 176 6.01 19.77 16.74
N PRO A 177 5.23 19.62 15.66
CA PRO A 177 5.75 19.14 14.39
C PRO A 177 6.84 20.09 13.86
N GLN A 178 7.90 19.52 13.26
CA GLN A 178 8.88 20.32 12.52
C GLN A 178 8.20 20.90 11.27
N GLN A 179 8.44 22.17 10.94
CA GLN A 179 7.94 22.75 9.70
C GLN A 179 8.44 21.93 8.52
N GLU A 180 7.52 21.41 7.72
CA GLU A 180 7.86 20.57 6.57
C GLU A 180 8.53 21.40 5.47
N GLY A 181 9.57 20.81 4.89
CA GLY A 181 10.19 21.29 3.67
C GLY A 181 10.37 20.11 2.70
N PRO A 182 10.68 20.36 1.41
CA PRO A 182 10.82 19.31 0.40
C PRO A 182 11.91 18.26 0.71
N HIS A 183 12.76 18.52 1.70
CA HIS A 183 13.88 17.67 2.10
C HIS A 183 13.62 16.88 3.40
N LEU A 184 12.46 17.06 4.05
CA LEU A 184 12.18 16.48 5.36
C LEU A 184 10.88 15.66 5.34
N SER A 185 10.94 14.44 5.85
CA SER A 185 9.78 13.63 6.19
C SER A 185 9.93 13.13 7.63
N ALA A 186 9.17 13.72 8.55
CA ALA A 186 9.24 13.40 9.98
C ALA A 186 7.82 13.30 10.55
N PRO A 187 7.24 12.10 10.73
CA PRO A 187 5.89 11.95 11.28
C PRO A 187 5.83 12.43 12.73
N GLY A 188 4.65 12.57 13.34
CA GLY A 188 4.61 12.48 14.81
C GLY A 188 5.02 11.07 15.26
N LEU A 189 5.76 10.94 16.35
CA LEU A 189 5.93 9.70 17.13
C LEU A 189 5.17 9.84 18.44
N ALA A 190 4.06 9.12 18.57
CA ALA A 190 3.45 8.85 19.86
C ALA A 190 4.20 7.74 20.59
N VAL A 191 4.65 8.08 21.80
CA VAL A 191 5.31 7.19 22.73
C VAL A 191 4.31 6.90 23.83
N LEU A 192 3.93 5.64 24.03
CA LEU A 192 3.12 5.24 25.17
C LEU A 192 4.04 5.13 26.38
N VAL A 193 3.76 5.92 27.41
CA VAL A 193 4.61 6.01 28.59
C VAL A 193 3.89 5.30 29.71
N GLU A 194 4.58 4.35 30.37
CA GLU A 194 4.04 3.74 31.59
C GLU A 194 3.63 4.83 32.59
N PRO A 195 2.43 4.73 33.19
CA PRO A 195 1.99 5.68 34.21
C PRO A 195 3.04 5.85 35.32
N GLY A 196 3.48 7.09 35.55
CA GLY A 196 4.41 7.44 36.64
C GLY A 196 5.91 7.43 36.30
N LYS A 197 6.33 7.07 35.08
CA LYS A 197 7.73 7.27 34.65
C LYS A 197 7.97 8.73 34.24
N ALA A 198 8.81 9.44 34.99
CA ALA A 198 9.17 10.84 34.71
C ALA A 198 10.13 11.00 33.51
N ILE A 199 10.91 9.96 33.18
CA ILE A 199 11.91 9.96 32.11
C ILE A 199 11.94 8.59 31.43
N VAL A 200 12.01 8.58 30.10
CA VAL A 200 12.17 7.38 29.27
C VAL A 200 13.46 7.53 28.46
N LYS A 201 14.28 6.48 28.39
CA LYS A 201 15.50 6.47 27.57
C LYS A 201 15.17 6.04 26.15
N VAL A 202 15.38 6.92 25.18
CA VAL A 202 15.17 6.62 23.76
C VAL A 202 16.51 6.56 23.06
N GLN A 203 16.76 5.49 22.32
CA GLN A 203 17.93 5.35 21.46
C GLN A 203 17.61 5.95 20.09
N ILE A 204 18.48 6.84 19.62
CA ILE A 204 18.45 7.45 18.29
C ILE A 204 19.57 6.81 17.49
N ARG A 205 19.22 6.07 16.44
CA ARG A 205 20.19 5.47 15.52
C ARG A 205 20.13 6.14 14.16
N LEU A 206 21.27 6.64 13.69
CA LEU A 206 21.40 7.26 12.39
C LEU A 206 21.89 6.23 11.35
N VAL A 207 21.31 6.28 10.17
CA VAL A 207 21.73 5.53 8.99
C VAL A 207 21.92 6.49 7.82
N ALA A 208 23.16 6.53 7.34
CA ALA A 208 23.62 7.46 6.32
C ALA A 208 24.65 6.75 5.41
N PRO A 209 24.21 5.99 4.40
CA PRO A 209 25.09 5.15 3.59
C PRO A 209 26.18 5.95 2.84
N ASP A 210 25.89 7.20 2.49
CA ASP A 210 26.84 8.08 1.78
C ASP A 210 27.66 8.98 2.70
N PHE A 211 27.68 8.68 4.00
CA PHE A 211 28.44 9.44 4.99
C PHE A 211 29.34 8.50 5.80
N GLY A 212 30.46 9.03 6.27
CA GLY A 212 31.23 8.48 7.38
C GLY A 212 30.94 9.27 8.65
N LEU A 213 31.16 8.67 9.82
CA LEU A 213 31.25 9.44 11.05
C LEU A 213 32.58 10.17 11.11
N ASP A 214 32.56 11.40 11.57
CA ASP A 214 33.79 12.04 12.01
C ASP A 214 34.23 11.41 13.33
N GLU A 215 35.26 10.56 13.29
CA GLU A 215 35.79 9.84 14.46
C GLU A 215 36.23 10.78 15.58
N THR A 216 36.57 12.04 15.27
CA THR A 216 37.01 13.02 16.26
C THR A 216 35.88 13.59 17.11
N HIS A 217 34.63 13.52 16.63
CA HIS A 217 33.46 14.13 17.27
C HIS A 217 32.33 13.12 17.59
N ASN A 218 32.50 11.83 17.26
CA ASN A 218 31.46 10.81 17.43
C ASN A 218 31.98 9.54 18.13
N ALA A 219 32.53 9.68 19.35
CA ALA A 219 33.01 8.55 20.13
C ALA A 219 31.95 7.45 20.36
N ASP A 220 30.66 7.82 20.42
CA ASP A 220 29.53 6.91 20.64
C ASP A 220 28.97 6.28 19.34
N GLY A 221 29.64 6.45 18.20
CA GLY A 221 29.29 5.79 16.94
C GLY A 221 28.01 6.32 16.30
N TRP A 222 27.18 5.43 15.72
CA TRP A 222 25.95 5.76 14.98
C TRP A 222 24.68 5.78 15.85
N THR A 223 24.81 5.51 17.16
CA THR A 223 23.68 5.48 18.10
C THR A 223 23.91 6.46 19.24
N ARG A 224 22.87 7.16 19.67
CA ARG A 224 22.86 8.05 20.83
C ARG A 224 21.70 7.68 21.74
N GLU A 225 21.87 7.83 23.04
CA GLU A 225 20.75 7.72 23.99
C GLU A 225 20.34 9.12 24.44
N VAL A 226 19.04 9.41 24.41
CA VAL A 226 18.47 10.67 24.88
C VAL A 226 17.41 10.40 25.94
N ASN A 227 17.32 11.31 26.90
CA ASN A 227 16.22 11.34 27.86
C ASN A 227 15.02 12.00 27.19
N PHE A 228 13.93 11.23 27.06
CA PHE A 228 12.60 11.72 26.69
C PHE A 228 11.81 12.02 27.95
N TYR A 229 11.14 13.17 27.96
CA TYR A 229 10.33 13.68 29.06
C TYR A 229 8.85 13.64 28.64
N PRO A 230 8.08 12.64 29.10
CA PRO A 230 6.68 12.43 28.73
C PRO A 230 5.78 13.66 28.93
N GLU A 231 5.89 14.35 30.06
CA GLU A 231 5.07 15.53 30.35
C GLU A 231 5.35 16.68 29.38
N ALA A 232 6.64 16.89 29.07
CA ALA A 232 7.08 17.92 28.13
C ALA A 232 6.92 17.50 26.66
N ARG A 233 6.63 16.22 26.40
CA ARG A 233 6.54 15.61 25.07
C ARG A 233 7.80 15.84 24.22
N ALA A 234 8.95 15.96 24.85
CA ALA A 234 10.19 16.38 24.22
C ALA A 234 11.41 15.63 24.76
N SER A 235 12.51 15.65 24.03
CA SER A 235 13.80 15.12 24.45
C SER A 235 14.90 16.16 24.41
N GLY A 236 16.04 15.86 25.05
CA GLY A 236 17.30 16.51 24.71
C GLY A 236 17.67 16.25 23.24
N ALA A 237 18.47 17.14 22.65
CA ALA A 237 19.04 16.94 21.32
C ALA A 237 20.35 16.15 21.38
N CYS A 238 20.57 15.29 20.40
CA CYS A 238 21.88 14.67 20.16
C CYS A 238 22.42 15.11 18.79
N THR A 239 23.75 15.20 18.70
CA THR A 239 24.43 15.63 17.48
C THR A 239 25.17 14.46 16.84
N PHE A 240 25.08 14.37 15.52
CA PHE A 240 25.98 13.60 14.66
C PHE A 240 26.81 14.55 13.82
N VAL A 241 28.12 14.31 13.77
CA VAL A 241 29.03 15.03 12.86
C VAL A 241 29.47 14.05 11.78
N LEU A 242 29.04 14.29 10.55
CA LEU A 242 29.22 13.38 9.43
C LEU A 242 30.24 13.95 8.45
N ARG A 243 30.85 13.08 7.65
CA ARG A 243 31.62 13.46 6.47
C ARG A 243 31.00 12.82 5.24
N PRO A 244 30.50 13.60 4.28
CA PRO A 244 30.00 13.04 3.04
C PRO A 244 31.10 12.25 2.33
N ARG A 245 30.76 11.10 1.76
CA ARG A 245 31.71 10.27 1.02
C ARG A 245 31.94 10.86 -0.36
N ASP A 246 33.19 10.90 -0.81
CA ASP A 246 33.50 11.33 -2.16
C ASP A 246 32.90 10.36 -3.18
N ARG A 247 32.16 10.89 -4.14
CA ARG A 247 31.68 10.18 -5.32
C ARG A 247 32.28 10.86 -6.55
N MET A 248 32.54 10.09 -7.61
CA MET A 248 33.05 10.66 -8.87
C MET A 248 32.16 11.76 -9.46
N GLU A 249 30.89 11.80 -9.05
CA GLU A 249 29.90 12.78 -9.45
C GLU A 249 30.11 14.10 -8.70
N ALA A 250 30.08 15.24 -9.40
CA ALA A 250 30.18 16.56 -8.76
C ALA A 250 29.02 16.88 -7.80
N ARG A 251 27.93 16.12 -7.91
CA ARG A 251 26.70 16.26 -7.12
C ARG A 251 25.97 14.93 -7.07
N TYR A 252 25.45 14.59 -5.90
CA TYR A 252 24.51 13.48 -5.73
C TYR A 252 23.55 13.75 -4.57
N PHE A 253 22.45 13.00 -4.48
CA PHE A 253 21.50 13.11 -3.39
C PHE A 253 21.66 11.94 -2.43
N SER A 254 21.66 12.23 -1.13
CA SER A 254 21.68 11.22 -0.09
C SER A 254 20.46 11.35 0.81
N THR A 255 20.10 10.22 1.44
CA THR A 255 18.98 10.11 2.36
C THR A 255 19.49 9.66 3.73
N LEU A 256 19.36 10.53 4.72
CA LEU A 256 19.62 10.27 6.12
C LEU A 256 18.35 9.71 6.76
N ARG A 257 18.45 8.57 7.42
CA ARG A 257 17.34 7.95 8.15
C ARG A 257 17.69 7.86 9.63
N VAL A 258 16.75 8.27 10.47
CA VAL A 258 16.88 8.24 11.92
C VAL A 258 15.85 7.28 12.49
N HIS A 259 16.29 6.21 13.13
CA HIS A 259 15.44 5.27 13.86
C HIS A 259 15.37 5.71 15.33
N PHE A 260 14.16 5.72 15.88
CA PHE A 260 13.91 5.93 17.30
C PHE A 260 13.55 4.59 17.91
N LEU A 261 14.28 4.19 18.94
CA LEU A 261 14.21 2.86 19.54
C LEU A 261 13.99 2.98 21.05
N LEU A 262 13.16 2.10 21.61
CA LEU A 262 13.00 1.92 23.05
C LEU A 262 13.31 0.47 23.37
N ASP A 263 14.34 0.22 24.19
CA ASP A 263 14.78 -1.13 24.55
C ASP A 263 14.96 -2.07 23.34
N GLY A 264 15.45 -1.53 22.22
CA GLY A 264 15.66 -2.27 20.96
C GLY A 264 14.41 -2.41 20.07
N GLN A 265 13.23 -1.98 20.52
CA GLN A 265 12.01 -1.91 19.74
C GLN A 265 11.97 -0.64 18.89
N LEU A 266 11.74 -0.78 17.59
CA LEU A 266 11.57 0.36 16.69
C LEU A 266 10.25 1.09 16.99
N LEU A 267 10.36 2.34 17.46
CA LEU A 267 9.24 3.24 17.64
C LEU A 267 8.77 3.80 16.29
N GLY A 268 9.74 4.13 15.45
CA GLY A 268 9.49 4.67 14.12
C GLY A 268 10.75 5.34 13.61
N TYR A 269 10.62 6.01 12.48
CA TYR A 269 11.76 6.65 11.85
C TYR A 269 11.39 7.99 11.23
N ALA A 270 12.40 8.82 11.04
CA ALA A 270 12.30 10.06 10.29
C ALA A 270 13.41 10.12 9.25
N VAL A 271 13.16 10.87 8.18
CA VAL A 271 14.00 10.92 7.00
C VAL A 271 14.33 12.37 6.66
N ARG A 272 15.61 12.63 6.38
CA ARG A 272 16.10 13.91 5.86
C ARG A 272 16.92 13.66 4.61
N ARG A 273 16.72 14.48 3.58
CA ARG A 273 17.51 14.45 2.36
C ARG A 273 18.56 15.52 2.39
N VAL A 274 19.72 15.19 1.83
CA VAL A 274 20.85 16.09 1.74
C VAL A 274 21.37 16.04 0.32
N GLU A 275 21.51 17.20 -0.30
CA GLU A 275 22.29 17.33 -1.54
C GLU A 275 23.77 17.34 -1.18
N VAL A 276 24.52 16.36 -1.67
CA VAL A 276 25.97 16.33 -1.48
C VAL A 276 26.66 16.89 -2.70
N LEU A 277 27.57 17.82 -2.46
CA LEU A 277 28.34 18.56 -3.45
C LEU A 277 29.81 18.23 -3.28
N SER A 278 30.56 18.14 -4.39
CA SER A 278 31.99 17.80 -4.30
C SER A 278 32.83 18.89 -3.62
N ASN A 279 32.39 20.16 -3.68
CA ASN A 279 33.00 21.30 -2.98
C ASN A 279 32.09 22.55 -3.05
N GLU A 280 32.45 23.59 -2.31
CA GLU A 280 31.72 24.87 -2.22
C GLU A 280 31.55 25.62 -3.55
N ALA A 281 32.38 25.35 -4.56
CA ALA A 281 32.25 26.01 -5.87
C ALA A 281 31.10 25.43 -6.71
N VAL A 282 30.57 24.25 -6.37
CA VAL A 282 29.41 23.67 -7.04
C VAL A 282 28.15 24.31 -6.47
N ALA A 283 27.37 24.99 -7.32
CA ALA A 283 26.11 25.60 -6.89
C ALA A 283 25.09 24.52 -6.48
N PRO A 284 24.34 24.71 -5.37
CA PRO A 284 23.26 23.81 -4.98
C PRO A 284 22.09 23.90 -5.97
N THR A 285 21.21 22.90 -5.93
CA THR A 285 20.01 22.86 -6.77
C THR A 285 18.93 23.79 -6.22
N LEU A 286 18.10 24.40 -7.09
CA LEU A 286 16.94 25.18 -6.68
C LEU A 286 15.96 24.34 -5.85
N LEU A 287 15.39 24.94 -4.79
CA LEU A 287 14.35 24.38 -3.92
C LEU A 287 13.18 23.83 -4.74
N GLY A 288 13.18 22.52 -5.02
CA GLY A 288 12.13 21.82 -5.77
C GLY A 288 12.58 20.74 -6.75
N ALA A 289 13.87 20.63 -7.09
CA ALA A 289 14.35 19.66 -8.09
C ALA A 289 15.00 18.40 -7.48
N PHE A 290 14.71 18.09 -6.21
CA PHE A 290 15.09 16.79 -5.67
C PHE A 290 14.29 15.71 -6.41
N PRO A 291 14.94 14.61 -6.86
CA PRO A 291 14.22 13.49 -7.46
C PRO A 291 13.19 12.94 -6.46
N PRO A 292 12.16 12.22 -6.88
CA PRO A 292 11.23 11.57 -5.97
C PRO A 292 11.92 10.83 -4.83
N VAL A 293 11.38 10.85 -3.61
CA VAL A 293 11.83 9.87 -2.61
C VAL A 293 11.43 8.49 -3.11
N PRO A 294 12.38 7.56 -3.34
CA PRO A 294 12.04 6.19 -3.71
C PRO A 294 11.09 5.61 -2.68
N GLY A 295 9.92 5.21 -3.16
CA GLY A 295 8.84 4.71 -2.34
C GLY A 295 7.99 5.73 -1.60
N TYR A 296 7.95 6.99 -1.99
CA TYR A 296 6.86 7.88 -1.57
C TYR A 296 5.87 8.11 -2.72
N PRO A 297 4.58 8.35 -2.43
CA PRO A 297 3.61 8.67 -3.47
C PRO A 297 4.04 9.90 -4.29
N LEU A 298 4.00 9.75 -5.60
CA LEU A 298 4.23 10.83 -6.55
C LEU A 298 2.91 11.59 -6.80
N ASP A 299 3.02 12.90 -7.03
CA ASP A 299 1.97 13.66 -7.69
C ASP A 299 2.02 13.45 -9.20
N GLU A 300 1.04 13.99 -9.92
CA GLU A 300 0.94 13.85 -11.40
C GLU A 300 2.10 14.52 -12.16
N ARG A 301 2.88 15.36 -11.47
CA ARG A 301 4.06 16.04 -12.02
C ARG A 301 5.35 15.24 -11.77
N GLY A 302 5.24 14.04 -11.17
CA GLY A 302 6.40 13.22 -10.82
C GLY A 302 7.19 13.82 -9.65
N VAL A 303 6.59 14.68 -8.83
CA VAL A 303 7.18 15.23 -7.61
C VAL A 303 6.63 14.44 -6.43
N THR A 304 7.43 14.24 -5.38
CA THR A 304 6.94 13.59 -4.17
C THR A 304 5.80 14.42 -3.58
N ARG A 305 4.60 13.85 -3.38
CA ARG A 305 3.55 14.55 -2.62
C ARG A 305 4.13 14.90 -1.24
N SER A 306 3.87 16.11 -0.74
CA SER A 306 3.96 16.34 0.71
C SER A 306 3.17 15.21 1.38
N PRO A 307 3.76 14.47 2.34
CA PRO A 307 3.06 13.36 2.95
C PRO A 307 1.70 13.85 3.48
N PRO A 308 0.62 13.06 3.31
CA PRO A 308 -0.68 13.46 3.85
C PRO A 308 -0.53 13.66 5.36
N VAL A 309 -0.94 14.85 5.85
CA VAL A 309 -1.08 15.27 7.26
C VAL A 309 -0.35 14.38 8.26
N LEU A 310 0.75 14.89 8.82
CA LEU A 310 1.52 14.34 9.94
C LEU A 310 0.61 13.64 10.95
N THR A 311 0.43 12.34 10.77
CA THR A 311 -0.35 11.55 11.71
C THR A 311 0.64 10.97 12.68
N PRO A 312 0.47 11.22 13.99
CA PRO A 312 1.31 10.60 14.99
C PRO A 312 1.29 9.08 14.84
N VAL A 313 2.47 8.48 14.84
CA VAL A 313 2.67 7.03 14.95
C VAL A 313 2.46 6.67 16.42
N ALA A 314 1.34 6.07 16.79
CA ALA A 314 1.21 5.55 18.16
C ALA A 314 2.07 4.29 18.33
N VAL A 315 3.06 4.38 19.21
CA VAL A 315 3.87 3.24 19.62
C VAL A 315 3.47 2.84 21.02
N ARG A 316 2.86 1.66 21.08
CA ARG A 316 2.37 1.02 22.29
C ARG A 316 3.49 0.24 22.98
N THR A 317 3.81 0.60 24.21
CA THR A 317 4.82 -0.05 25.05
C THR A 317 4.25 -1.17 25.93
N ASP A 318 2.93 -1.34 25.94
CA ASP A 318 2.23 -2.41 26.63
C ASP A 318 2.23 -3.74 25.86
N LEU A 319 2.76 -3.74 24.64
CA LEU A 319 2.93 -4.93 23.83
C LEU A 319 4.37 -5.43 23.92
N PRO A 320 4.60 -6.75 23.95
CA PRO A 320 5.96 -7.29 23.90
C PRO A 320 6.68 -6.80 22.62
N PRO A 321 7.97 -6.44 22.72
CA PRO A 321 8.72 -5.96 21.57
C PRO A 321 8.83 -7.05 20.51
N VAL A 322 8.88 -6.64 19.25
CA VAL A 322 9.24 -7.57 18.17
C VAL A 322 10.69 -8.02 18.38
N ASP A 323 10.93 -9.32 18.30
CA ASP A 323 12.24 -9.91 18.59
C ASP A 323 13.30 -9.53 17.54
N PHE A 324 12.89 -9.32 16.30
CA PHE A 324 13.80 -8.99 15.21
C PHE A 324 13.13 -8.14 14.13
N THR A 325 13.58 -6.91 13.96
CA THR A 325 13.09 -6.00 12.92
C THR A 325 14.12 -5.88 11.81
N ILE A 326 13.66 -6.06 10.57
CA ILE A 326 14.45 -5.97 9.35
C ILE A 326 13.90 -4.82 8.54
N THR A 327 14.70 -3.78 8.32
CA THR A 327 14.33 -2.69 7.40
C THR A 327 15.16 -2.80 6.12
N ILE A 328 14.48 -2.94 4.97
CA ILE A 328 15.09 -3.01 3.64
C ILE A 328 14.66 -1.77 2.85
N SER A 329 15.64 -0.97 2.44
CA SER A 329 15.38 0.22 1.61
C SER A 329 16.26 0.22 0.38
N GLU A 330 15.76 0.78 -0.71
CA GLU A 330 16.54 1.03 -1.91
C GLU A 330 17.49 2.23 -1.69
N VAL A 331 18.78 2.03 -1.98
CA VAL A 331 19.77 3.14 -2.01
C VAL A 331 19.83 3.72 -3.42
N ASP A 332 19.85 2.83 -4.40
CA ASP A 332 19.75 3.11 -5.82
C ASP A 332 19.12 1.88 -6.53
N PRO A 333 18.77 1.97 -7.83
CA PRO A 333 18.12 0.88 -8.56
C PRO A 333 18.86 -0.47 -8.56
N GLN A 334 20.14 -0.49 -8.18
CA GLN A 334 21.00 -1.67 -8.16
C GLN A 334 21.37 -2.11 -6.73
N GLN A 335 21.01 -1.37 -5.68
CA GLN A 335 21.44 -1.65 -4.31
C GLN A 335 20.32 -1.54 -3.28
N LEU A 336 20.26 -2.55 -2.41
CA LEU A 336 19.40 -2.56 -1.23
C LEU A 336 20.26 -2.41 0.03
N LEU A 337 19.77 -1.60 0.96
CA LEU A 337 20.30 -1.42 2.30
C LEU A 337 19.44 -2.17 3.30
N TRP A 338 20.07 -3.03 4.08
CA TRP A 338 19.47 -3.77 5.19
C TRP A 338 19.87 -3.14 6.52
N GLN A 339 18.91 -2.95 7.39
CA GLN A 339 19.11 -2.48 8.76
C GLN A 339 18.42 -3.45 9.71
N ILE A 340 19.08 -3.73 10.83
CA ILE A 340 18.63 -4.73 11.81
C ILE A 340 18.50 -4.07 13.17
N ASP A 341 17.33 -4.21 13.76
CA ASP A 341 16.99 -3.75 15.11
C ASP A 341 16.43 -4.94 15.90
N SER A 342 16.94 -5.18 17.11
CA SER A 342 16.49 -6.30 17.95
C SER A 342 16.79 -6.03 19.41
N PRO A 343 15.86 -6.32 20.35
CA PRO A 343 16.12 -6.29 21.80
C PRO A 343 17.16 -7.35 22.22
N HIS A 344 17.42 -8.34 21.37
CA HIS A 344 18.37 -9.43 21.65
C HIS A 344 19.79 -9.12 21.17
N LEU A 345 20.03 -7.97 20.54
CA LEU A 345 21.34 -7.57 20.01
C LEU A 345 21.89 -6.34 20.74
N ALA A 346 23.18 -6.36 21.06
CA ALA A 346 23.90 -5.18 21.51
C ALA A 346 24.31 -4.32 20.30
N ALA A 347 24.51 -3.02 20.51
CA ALA A 347 24.97 -2.11 19.45
C ALA A 347 26.28 -2.58 18.80
N THR A 348 27.16 -3.22 19.57
CA THR A 348 28.42 -3.80 19.10
C THR A 348 28.23 -4.99 18.16
N ASP A 349 27.15 -5.76 18.30
CA ASP A 349 26.86 -6.90 17.42
C ASP A 349 26.51 -6.39 16.00
N VAL A 350 25.57 -5.43 15.94
CA VAL A 350 25.08 -4.83 14.69
C VAL A 350 26.22 -4.12 13.95
N GLY A 351 27.06 -3.39 14.69
CA GLY A 351 28.19 -2.63 14.15
C GLY A 351 27.79 -1.41 13.33
N ALA A 352 28.80 -0.72 12.80
CA ALA A 352 28.66 0.58 12.14
C ALA A 352 28.48 0.51 10.61
N GLU A 353 28.84 -0.62 9.98
CA GLU A 353 28.86 -0.74 8.52
C GLU A 353 27.45 -1.05 7.97
N PRO A 354 27.01 -0.33 6.91
CA PRO A 354 25.74 -0.62 6.25
C PRO A 354 25.75 -2.02 5.62
N LEU A 355 24.64 -2.75 5.75
CA LEU A 355 24.49 -4.06 5.14
C LEU A 355 23.92 -3.91 3.73
N LEU A 356 24.81 -3.75 2.75
CA LEU A 356 24.43 -3.56 1.35
C LEU A 356 24.37 -4.90 0.60
N THR A 357 23.41 -5.01 -0.32
CA THR A 357 23.34 -6.10 -1.30
C THR A 357 22.90 -5.58 -2.66
N ARG A 358 23.07 -6.40 -3.69
CA ARG A 358 22.60 -6.08 -5.03
C ARG A 358 21.08 -6.23 -5.11
N ASN A 359 20.41 -5.24 -5.68
CA ASN A 359 19.03 -5.35 -6.12
C ASN A 359 18.98 -6.24 -7.37
N LEU A 360 18.27 -7.36 -7.29
CA LEU A 360 18.17 -8.32 -8.40
C LEU A 360 17.12 -7.94 -9.46
N GLY A 361 16.41 -6.83 -9.29
CA GLY A 361 15.20 -6.58 -10.06
C GLY A 361 14.06 -7.44 -9.51
N ALA A 362 13.60 -7.06 -8.32
CA ALA A 362 12.62 -7.75 -7.48
C ALA A 362 11.45 -8.41 -8.23
N GLU A 363 10.80 -7.66 -9.12
CA GLU A 363 9.67 -8.14 -9.91
C GLU A 363 10.07 -9.25 -10.90
N GLU A 364 11.16 -9.04 -11.65
CA GLU A 364 11.64 -10.02 -12.62
C GLU A 364 12.02 -11.31 -11.93
N PHE A 365 12.66 -11.21 -10.76
CA PHE A 365 13.00 -12.37 -9.96
C PHE A 365 11.75 -13.20 -9.60
N VAL A 366 10.71 -12.56 -9.06
CA VAL A 366 9.48 -13.28 -8.69
C VAL A 366 8.79 -13.87 -9.91
N ARG A 367 8.68 -13.09 -10.99
CA ARG A 367 8.05 -13.52 -12.25
C ARG A 367 8.77 -14.73 -12.85
N GLN A 368 10.09 -14.72 -12.85
CA GLN A 368 10.89 -15.76 -13.49
C GLN A 368 11.07 -17.01 -12.61
N TYR A 369 11.19 -16.83 -11.29
CA TYR A 369 11.66 -17.90 -10.40
C TYR A 369 10.62 -18.39 -9.39
N LEU A 370 9.53 -17.68 -9.13
CA LEU A 370 8.53 -18.10 -8.12
C LEU A 370 7.12 -18.24 -8.68
N ALA A 371 6.63 -17.23 -9.43
CA ALA A 371 5.30 -17.24 -10.03
C ALA A 371 4.99 -18.48 -10.90
N PRO A 372 5.95 -19.07 -11.64
CA PRO A 372 5.68 -20.24 -12.47
C PRO A 372 5.21 -21.48 -11.69
N PHE A 373 5.49 -21.58 -10.39
CA PHE A 373 5.03 -22.68 -9.56
C PHE A 373 3.57 -22.53 -9.10
N GLY A 374 2.95 -21.36 -9.31
CA GLY A 374 1.56 -21.06 -8.94
C GLY A 374 0.56 -21.09 -10.11
N MET A 375 1.02 -21.18 -11.35
CA MET A 375 0.18 -21.06 -12.55
C MET A 375 0.02 -22.43 -13.26
N PRO A 376 -1.20 -23.00 -13.30
CA PRO A 376 -1.49 -24.06 -14.25
C PRO A 376 -1.61 -23.44 -15.66
N GLY A 377 -0.61 -23.65 -16.52
CA GLY A 377 -0.73 -23.34 -17.96
C GLY A 377 0.39 -22.53 -18.62
N GLU A 378 1.31 -21.90 -17.88
CA GLU A 378 2.49 -21.22 -18.47
C GLU A 378 3.71 -22.15 -18.63
N TRP A 379 3.69 -23.30 -17.97
CA TRP A 379 4.57 -24.44 -18.18
C TRP A 379 3.71 -25.69 -18.47
N PRO A 380 4.26 -26.76 -19.08
CA PRO A 380 3.51 -27.98 -19.38
C PRO A 380 2.83 -28.51 -18.10
N GLU A 381 1.80 -29.34 -18.25
CA GLU A 381 1.07 -30.08 -17.19
C GLU A 381 1.98 -30.94 -16.27
N ASP A 382 3.31 -30.76 -16.33
CA ASP A 382 4.34 -31.60 -15.78
C ASP A 382 4.84 -31.22 -14.38
N HIS A 383 4.49 -30.05 -13.82
CA HIS A 383 5.07 -29.61 -12.55
C HIS A 383 4.23 -29.93 -11.31
N MET A 384 2.93 -30.15 -11.46
CA MET A 384 1.99 -30.47 -10.38
C MET A 384 1.24 -31.76 -10.67
N ASP A 385 0.74 -32.43 -9.63
CA ASP A 385 -0.24 -33.50 -9.77
C ASP A 385 -1.67 -32.95 -9.91
N THR A 386 -2.64 -33.84 -10.08
CA THR A 386 -4.07 -33.49 -10.22
C THR A 386 -4.65 -32.81 -8.98
N ASP A 387 -3.96 -32.90 -7.84
CA ASP A 387 -4.33 -32.25 -6.60
C ASP A 387 -3.63 -30.90 -6.39
N GLY A 388 -2.81 -30.46 -7.36
CA GLY A 388 -2.05 -29.22 -7.29
C GLY A 388 -0.80 -29.31 -6.42
N ASN A 389 -0.37 -30.53 -6.01
CA ASN A 389 0.90 -30.69 -5.31
C ASN A 389 2.05 -30.64 -6.32
N LEU A 390 3.13 -29.96 -5.95
CA LEU A 390 4.35 -29.98 -6.75
C LEU A 390 4.93 -31.41 -6.84
N LYS A 391 5.27 -31.84 -8.05
CA LYS A 391 6.04 -33.08 -8.29
C LYS A 391 7.46 -32.94 -7.69
N PRO A 392 8.15 -34.04 -7.34
CA PRO A 392 9.46 -33.99 -6.69
C PRO A 392 10.52 -33.12 -7.41
N LEU A 393 10.58 -33.17 -8.75
CA LEU A 393 11.53 -32.35 -9.52
C LEU A 393 11.21 -30.84 -9.40
N SER A 394 9.93 -30.48 -9.40
CA SER A 394 9.49 -29.09 -9.22
C SER A 394 9.82 -28.57 -7.83
N VAL A 395 9.74 -29.42 -6.82
CA VAL A 395 10.17 -29.09 -5.45
C VAL A 395 11.66 -28.76 -5.41
N ASN A 396 12.50 -29.55 -6.07
CA ASN A 396 13.95 -29.28 -6.14
C ASN A 396 14.27 -27.97 -6.87
N ALA A 397 13.54 -27.68 -7.96
CA ALA A 397 13.68 -26.42 -8.69
C ALA A 397 13.25 -25.22 -7.84
N LEU A 398 12.09 -25.32 -7.17
CA LEU A 398 11.62 -24.30 -6.24
C LEU A 398 12.66 -24.06 -5.14
N TYR A 399 13.23 -25.12 -4.56
CA TYR A 399 14.24 -24.99 -3.52
C TYR A 399 15.48 -24.23 -4.00
N SER A 400 15.96 -24.56 -5.19
CA SER A 400 17.10 -23.87 -5.80
C SER A 400 16.82 -22.36 -5.94
N ASN A 401 15.60 -22.00 -6.32
CA ASN A 401 15.18 -20.60 -6.44
C ASN A 401 15.06 -19.90 -5.06
N LEU A 402 14.57 -20.60 -4.04
CA LEU A 402 14.52 -20.09 -2.67
C LEU A 402 15.93 -19.89 -2.06
N LEU A 403 16.90 -20.74 -2.43
CA LEU A 403 18.30 -20.52 -2.05
C LEU A 403 18.91 -19.28 -2.74
N MET A 404 18.55 -19.01 -3.99
CA MET A 404 18.93 -17.74 -4.65
C MET A 404 18.39 -16.55 -3.88
N LEU A 405 17.13 -16.63 -3.40
CA LEU A 405 16.52 -15.60 -2.58
C LEU A 405 17.27 -15.41 -1.25
N ARG A 406 17.62 -16.49 -0.52
CA ARG A 406 18.46 -16.42 0.69
C ARG A 406 19.78 -15.71 0.44
N ASN A 407 20.43 -16.00 -0.68
CA ASN A 407 21.73 -15.44 -1.03
C ASN A 407 21.67 -13.95 -1.42
N CYS A 408 20.48 -13.39 -1.59
CA CYS A 408 20.30 -11.95 -1.72
C CYS A 408 20.54 -11.23 -0.39
N ALA A 409 20.22 -11.87 0.74
CA ALA A 409 20.45 -11.28 2.04
C ALA A 409 21.95 -11.29 2.40
N PRO A 410 22.50 -10.19 2.97
CA PRO A 410 23.91 -10.13 3.35
C PRO A 410 24.32 -11.26 4.31
N ARG A 411 25.54 -11.80 4.19
CA ARG A 411 26.03 -12.85 5.13
C ARG A 411 25.94 -12.40 6.60
N ARG A 412 26.23 -11.13 6.86
CA ARG A 412 26.15 -10.55 8.20
C ARG A 412 24.73 -10.49 8.76
N PHE A 413 23.70 -10.37 7.90
CA PHE A 413 22.32 -10.49 8.35
C PHE A 413 22.05 -11.86 8.98
N TRP A 414 22.49 -12.95 8.35
CA TRP A 414 22.29 -14.30 8.89
C TRP A 414 23.03 -14.52 10.21
N MET A 415 24.25 -13.98 10.37
CA MET A 415 24.97 -14.03 11.65
C MET A 415 24.23 -13.30 12.77
N LEU A 416 23.65 -12.12 12.48
CA LEU A 416 22.86 -11.35 13.44
C LEU A 416 21.56 -12.07 13.81
N TYR A 417 20.89 -12.65 12.83
CA TYR A 417 19.70 -13.47 13.03
C TYR A 417 19.98 -14.68 13.93
N GLU A 418 21.05 -15.45 13.65
CA GLU A 418 21.44 -16.61 14.47
C GLU A 418 21.80 -16.19 15.90
N THR A 419 22.48 -15.06 16.06
CA THR A 419 22.84 -14.51 17.38
C THR A 419 21.61 -14.11 18.18
N ALA A 420 20.68 -13.37 17.56
CA ALA A 420 19.44 -12.93 18.20
C ALA A 420 18.57 -14.12 18.58
N LEU A 421 18.39 -15.08 17.66
CA LEU A 421 17.60 -16.29 17.89
C LEU A 421 18.21 -17.15 19.01
N GLY A 422 19.54 -17.33 19.03
CA GLY A 422 20.22 -18.09 20.08
C GLY A 422 20.09 -17.46 21.47
N ARG A 423 20.10 -16.12 21.55
CA ARG A 423 19.86 -15.40 22.81
C ARG A 423 18.41 -15.51 23.26
N TYR A 424 17.46 -15.40 22.34
CA TYR A 424 16.04 -15.60 22.60
C TYR A 424 15.76 -17.00 23.17
N THR A 425 16.23 -18.06 22.51
CA THR A 425 16.01 -19.44 22.98
C THR A 425 16.67 -19.72 24.33
N SER A 426 17.83 -19.12 24.60
CA SER A 426 18.53 -19.24 25.89
C SER A 426 17.75 -18.68 27.08
N THR A 427 16.73 -17.84 26.86
CA THR A 427 15.85 -17.34 27.92
C THR A 427 14.79 -18.35 28.37
N GLY A 428 14.71 -19.52 27.72
CA GLY A 428 13.69 -20.54 27.98
C GLY A 428 12.38 -20.33 27.21
N ALA A 429 12.36 -19.40 26.26
CA ALA A 429 11.20 -19.08 25.40
C ALA A 429 10.92 -20.12 24.30
N GLU A 430 11.42 -21.36 24.40
CA GLU A 430 11.34 -22.39 23.35
C GLU A 430 9.89 -22.72 22.91
N SER A 431 8.89 -22.46 23.76
CA SER A 431 7.48 -22.68 23.43
C SER A 431 6.82 -21.53 22.64
N GLU A 432 7.44 -20.36 22.58
CA GLU A 432 6.94 -19.21 21.83
C GLU A 432 7.73 -19.02 20.53
N ALA A 433 7.03 -18.79 19.42
CA ALA A 433 7.67 -18.57 18.14
C ALA A 433 8.24 -17.14 18.08
N PHE A 434 9.52 -17.04 17.73
CA PHE A 434 10.27 -15.79 17.53
C PHE A 434 9.56 -14.89 16.52
N SER A 435 9.48 -13.60 16.80
CA SER A 435 8.73 -12.63 16.00
C SER A 435 9.64 -11.77 15.13
N ILE A 436 9.26 -11.62 13.85
CA ILE A 436 10.01 -10.86 12.86
C ILE A 436 9.10 -9.82 12.21
N LEU A 437 9.49 -8.55 12.26
CA LEU A 437 8.87 -7.47 11.51
C LEU A 437 9.77 -7.08 10.35
N LEU A 438 9.25 -7.24 9.13
CA LEU A 438 9.94 -6.86 7.91
C LEU A 438 9.36 -5.56 7.36
N ILE A 439 10.11 -4.47 7.45
CA ILE A 439 9.76 -3.18 6.84
C ILE A 439 10.52 -3.06 5.53
N THR A 440 9.82 -2.89 4.40
CA THR A 440 10.51 -2.91 3.10
C THR A 440 9.90 -1.95 2.09
N ALA A 441 10.76 -1.32 1.29
CA ALA A 441 10.37 -0.58 0.08
C ALA A 441 10.11 -1.54 -1.11
N ASP A 442 10.68 -2.74 -1.07
CA ASP A 442 10.42 -3.77 -2.06
C ASP A 442 9.11 -4.46 -1.71
N THR A 443 8.13 -4.43 -2.60
CA THR A 443 6.81 -5.06 -2.47
C THR A 443 6.69 -6.39 -3.23
N HIS A 444 7.68 -6.75 -4.04
CA HIS A 444 7.62 -7.92 -4.90
C HIS A 444 8.27 -9.13 -4.23
N ILE A 445 9.48 -8.97 -3.68
CA ILE A 445 10.21 -10.11 -3.13
C ILE A 445 9.49 -10.66 -1.88
N PRO A 446 9.17 -11.97 -1.83
CA PRO A 446 8.58 -12.60 -0.65
C PRO A 446 9.69 -13.03 0.31
N TRP A 447 10.30 -12.05 0.99
CA TRP A 447 11.41 -12.25 1.92
C TRP A 447 11.09 -13.26 3.04
N GLU A 448 9.83 -13.41 3.41
CA GLU A 448 9.34 -14.44 4.34
C GLU A 448 9.59 -15.88 3.85
N LEU A 449 9.87 -16.08 2.56
CA LEU A 449 10.16 -17.38 1.98
C LEU A 449 11.66 -17.69 1.93
N MET A 450 12.53 -16.84 2.48
CA MET A 450 13.95 -17.17 2.61
C MET A 450 14.14 -18.43 3.47
N PRO A 451 14.86 -19.46 2.99
CA PRO A 451 15.32 -20.57 3.81
C PRO A 451 16.15 -20.08 4.99
N VAL A 452 15.91 -20.60 6.19
CA VAL A 452 16.69 -20.25 7.41
C VAL A 452 18.01 -21.01 7.51
N SER A 453 18.14 -22.12 6.79
CA SER A 453 19.33 -22.96 6.72
C SER A 453 19.66 -23.27 5.25
N GLU A 454 20.94 -23.38 4.94
CA GLU A 454 21.44 -23.86 3.65
C GLU A 454 21.40 -25.39 3.54
N LYS A 455 21.38 -26.07 4.70
CA LYS A 455 21.40 -27.53 4.77
C LYS A 455 19.97 -28.07 4.66
N VAL A 456 19.74 -28.86 3.61
CA VAL A 456 18.63 -29.80 3.54
C VAL A 456 18.97 -31.00 4.41
N VAL A 457 18.06 -31.40 5.28
CA VAL A 457 18.09 -32.74 5.88
C VAL A 457 17.31 -33.64 4.92
N ASP A 458 17.89 -34.75 4.48
CA ASP A 458 17.36 -35.66 3.43
C ASP A 458 15.82 -35.70 3.36
N ASP A 459 15.28 -35.41 2.17
CA ASP A 459 13.83 -35.36 1.83
C ASP A 459 12.95 -34.35 2.59
N ALA A 460 13.50 -33.53 3.49
CA ALA A 460 12.77 -32.47 4.18
C ALA A 460 12.78 -31.15 3.37
N MET A 461 11.63 -30.49 3.29
CA MET A 461 11.57 -29.11 2.78
C MET A 461 12.41 -28.19 3.68
N PRO A 462 13.11 -27.18 3.11
CA PRO A 462 13.77 -26.20 3.94
C PRO A 462 12.77 -25.52 4.86
N LEU A 463 13.19 -25.28 6.08
CA LEU A 463 12.45 -24.40 6.96
C LEU A 463 12.60 -22.96 6.44
N LEU A 464 11.48 -22.32 6.11
CA LEU A 464 11.43 -20.94 5.60
C LEU A 464 11.26 -19.99 6.77
N LEU A 465 11.71 -18.74 6.68
CA LEU A 465 11.49 -17.75 7.76
C LEU A 465 10.02 -17.69 8.19
N GLY A 466 9.12 -17.61 7.22
CA GLY A 466 7.69 -17.49 7.41
C GLY A 466 6.99 -18.78 7.83
N SER A 467 7.68 -19.94 7.87
CA SER A 467 7.16 -21.16 8.51
C SER A 467 7.88 -21.48 9.83
N ALA A 468 9.08 -20.93 10.04
CA ALA A 468 9.84 -21.00 11.28
C ALA A 468 9.31 -20.03 12.34
N HIS A 469 8.89 -18.84 11.93
CA HIS A 469 8.72 -17.67 12.80
C HIS A 469 7.41 -16.93 12.54
N ARG A 470 7.01 -16.08 13.49
CA ARG A 470 5.88 -15.16 13.33
C ARG A 470 6.34 -13.95 12.52
N VAL A 471 6.07 -13.95 11.21
CA VAL A 471 6.52 -12.88 10.31
C VAL A 471 5.36 -11.95 9.94
N GLY A 472 5.54 -10.66 10.16
CA GLY A 472 4.70 -9.59 9.63
C GLY A 472 5.51 -8.69 8.71
N ARG A 473 4.90 -8.20 7.62
CA ARG A 473 5.53 -7.26 6.68
C ARG A 473 4.87 -5.89 6.78
N TRP A 474 5.63 -4.84 6.57
CA TRP A 474 5.13 -3.48 6.46
C TRP A 474 5.81 -2.75 5.33
N LEU A 475 5.10 -1.80 4.72
CA LEU A 475 5.64 -1.03 3.62
C LEU A 475 6.35 0.19 4.18
N LEU A 476 7.58 0.44 3.73
CA LEU A 476 8.32 1.67 4.08
C LEU A 476 7.58 2.94 3.60
N GLU A 477 6.70 2.77 2.61
CA GLU A 477 6.05 3.82 1.86
C GLU A 477 4.71 4.31 2.46
N THR A 478 4.13 3.54 3.38
CA THR A 478 2.77 3.77 3.91
C THR A 478 2.75 4.79 5.05
N GLY A 479 3.79 5.62 5.11
CA GLY A 479 4.16 6.40 6.28
C GLY A 479 5.17 5.67 7.14
N THR A 480 5.64 6.40 8.13
CA THR A 480 6.76 6.07 9.01
C THR A 480 6.32 5.38 10.31
N SER A 481 5.06 4.94 10.38
CA SER A 481 4.53 4.13 11.48
C SER A 481 4.87 2.65 11.32
N VAL A 482 5.19 2.00 12.44
CA VAL A 482 5.10 0.54 12.56
C VAL A 482 3.61 0.12 12.63
N PRO A 483 3.25 -1.09 12.18
CA PRO A 483 1.86 -1.54 12.23
C PRO A 483 1.37 -1.79 13.66
N ASP A 484 0.06 -1.62 13.88
CA ASP A 484 -0.58 -1.86 15.18
C ASP A 484 -0.62 -3.36 15.51
N ALA A 485 -0.30 -3.75 16.75
CA ALA A 485 -0.41 -5.15 17.20
C ALA A 485 -1.75 -5.52 17.83
N ARG A 486 -2.68 -4.57 17.97
CA ARG A 486 -4.06 -4.85 18.40
C ARG A 486 -5.01 -4.17 17.46
N LEU A 487 -5.91 -4.96 16.88
CA LEU A 487 -6.90 -4.49 15.92
C LEU A 487 -8.27 -4.75 16.52
N ASP A 488 -8.85 -3.72 17.12
CA ASP A 488 -10.23 -3.72 17.62
C ASP A 488 -11.16 -3.48 16.42
N LEU A 489 -11.77 -4.57 15.92
CA LEU A 489 -12.53 -4.59 14.67
C LEU A 489 -13.99 -4.94 14.93
N LYS A 490 -14.89 -4.03 14.56
CA LYS A 490 -16.33 -4.25 14.67
C LYS A 490 -16.93 -4.66 13.34
N GLY A 491 -17.65 -5.76 13.28
CA GLY A 491 -18.37 -6.21 12.11
C GLY A 491 -17.47 -6.72 10.98
N PHE A 492 -18.03 -7.64 10.21
CA PHE A 492 -17.34 -8.38 9.17
C PHE A 492 -18.18 -8.32 7.89
N VAL A 493 -17.60 -7.86 6.79
CA VAL A 493 -18.22 -7.87 5.46
C VAL A 493 -17.49 -8.85 4.55
N VAL A 494 -18.27 -9.63 3.78
CA VAL A 494 -17.77 -10.55 2.76
C VAL A 494 -18.39 -10.23 1.40
N ALA A 495 -17.55 -10.11 0.38
CA ALA A 495 -17.95 -10.03 -1.03
C ALA A 495 -17.34 -11.22 -1.80
N ALA A 496 -18.18 -12.05 -2.41
CA ALA A 496 -17.74 -13.15 -3.26
C ALA A 496 -18.60 -13.21 -4.52
N PRO A 497 -18.27 -12.44 -5.58
CA PRO A 497 -19.13 -12.32 -6.75
C PRO A 497 -19.43 -13.66 -7.41
N THR A 498 -20.62 -13.77 -7.98
CA THR A 498 -21.02 -14.89 -8.84
C THR A 498 -20.68 -14.60 -10.31
N TYR A 499 -20.22 -15.63 -11.02
CA TYR A 499 -19.77 -15.54 -12.41
C TYR A 499 -20.46 -16.61 -13.26
N ASP A 500 -21.07 -16.20 -14.37
CA ASP A 500 -21.66 -17.14 -15.34
C ASP A 500 -20.58 -17.95 -16.08
N GLU A 501 -19.47 -17.31 -16.39
CA GLU A 501 -18.30 -17.91 -17.04
C GLU A 501 -17.14 -18.02 -16.05
N SER A 502 -16.51 -19.19 -15.94
CA SER A 502 -15.47 -19.51 -14.96
C SER A 502 -15.94 -19.37 -13.49
N PRO A 503 -16.93 -20.19 -13.06
CA PRO A 503 -17.46 -20.12 -11.71
C PRO A 503 -16.42 -20.52 -10.66
N LEU A 504 -16.46 -19.86 -9.50
CA LEU A 504 -15.65 -20.16 -8.31
C LEU A 504 -16.55 -20.71 -7.20
N PRO A 505 -16.94 -22.01 -7.25
CA PRO A 505 -17.85 -22.58 -6.27
C PRO A 505 -17.27 -22.63 -4.86
N GLN A 506 -15.94 -22.62 -4.71
CA GLN A 506 -15.31 -22.64 -3.38
C GLN A 506 -15.34 -21.25 -2.75
N ALA A 507 -15.22 -20.17 -3.52
CA ALA A 507 -15.47 -18.81 -3.04
C ALA A 507 -16.91 -18.60 -2.49
N GLN A 508 -17.91 -19.26 -3.07
CA GLN A 508 -19.28 -19.22 -2.53
C GLN A 508 -19.41 -20.00 -1.21
N GLN A 509 -18.73 -21.15 -1.10
CA GLN A 509 -18.66 -21.90 0.16
C GLN A 509 -17.89 -21.13 1.23
N GLU A 510 -16.85 -20.39 0.83
CA GLU A 510 -16.09 -19.48 1.69
C GLU A 510 -16.98 -18.40 2.28
N ARG A 511 -17.75 -17.69 1.43
CA ARG A 511 -18.76 -16.73 1.86
C ARG A 511 -19.71 -17.35 2.87
N GLN A 512 -20.31 -18.50 2.55
CA GLN A 512 -21.25 -19.18 3.43
C GLN A 512 -20.64 -19.51 4.80
N PHE A 513 -19.38 -19.97 4.82
CA PHE A 513 -18.65 -20.24 6.05
C PHE A 513 -18.47 -18.97 6.88
N LEU A 514 -18.04 -17.86 6.28
CA LEU A 514 -17.82 -16.60 6.98
C LEU A 514 -19.13 -16.02 7.53
N SER A 515 -20.20 -16.05 6.75
CA SER A 515 -21.53 -15.61 7.18
C SER A 515 -22.06 -16.46 8.33
N THR A 516 -21.90 -17.78 8.27
CA THR A 516 -22.43 -18.70 9.29
C THR A 516 -21.62 -18.67 10.58
N LYS A 517 -20.30 -18.76 10.49
CA LYS A 517 -19.42 -18.89 11.66
C LYS A 517 -19.13 -17.55 12.32
N PHE A 518 -18.97 -16.49 11.53
CA PHE A 518 -18.54 -15.18 12.00
C PHE A 518 -19.58 -14.08 11.80
N GLN A 519 -20.80 -14.41 11.36
CA GLN A 519 -21.88 -13.43 11.15
C GLN A 519 -21.47 -12.33 10.15
N ALA A 520 -20.66 -12.71 9.16
CA ALA A 520 -20.27 -11.77 8.12
C ALA A 520 -21.51 -11.32 7.32
N PHE A 521 -21.61 -10.02 7.09
CA PHE A 521 -22.61 -9.44 6.20
C PHE A 521 -22.19 -9.65 4.75
N GLU A 522 -23.07 -10.28 3.98
CA GLU A 522 -22.86 -10.53 2.56
C GLU A 522 -23.18 -9.28 1.76
N LEU A 523 -22.14 -8.69 1.17
CA LEU A 523 -22.32 -7.56 0.28
C LEU A 523 -22.89 -8.04 -1.06
N PRO A 524 -23.86 -7.33 -1.66
CA PRO A 524 -24.35 -7.65 -3.00
C PRO A 524 -23.22 -7.71 -4.04
N ASP A 525 -23.36 -8.60 -5.01
CA ASP A 525 -22.28 -8.98 -5.94
C ASP A 525 -21.95 -7.94 -7.03
N ASN A 526 -22.44 -6.70 -6.93
CA ASN A 526 -22.25 -5.67 -7.97
C ASN A 526 -21.20 -4.61 -7.59
N ALA A 527 -20.65 -3.96 -8.62
CA ALA A 527 -19.62 -2.94 -8.47
C ALA A 527 -20.04 -1.72 -7.67
N ASN A 528 -21.27 -1.26 -7.85
CA ASN A 528 -21.77 -0.05 -7.20
C ASN A 528 -21.85 -0.24 -5.68
N ASP A 529 -22.34 -1.39 -5.21
CA ASP A 529 -22.40 -1.70 -3.79
C ASP A 529 -21.02 -1.90 -3.18
N PHE A 530 -20.10 -2.56 -3.88
CA PHE A 530 -18.71 -2.70 -3.43
C PHE A 530 -18.01 -1.34 -3.30
N ILE A 531 -18.12 -0.48 -4.32
CA ILE A 531 -17.55 0.87 -4.31
C ILE A 531 -18.20 1.72 -3.21
N LYS A 532 -19.53 1.66 -3.07
CA LYS A 532 -20.27 2.38 -2.03
C LYS A 532 -19.83 1.96 -0.64
N PHE A 533 -19.63 0.67 -0.41
CA PHE A 533 -19.11 0.14 0.85
C PHE A 533 -17.69 0.66 1.12
N MET A 534 -16.78 0.54 0.15
CA MET A 534 -15.41 1.06 0.29
C MET A 534 -15.41 2.57 0.58
N ARG A 535 -16.38 3.31 0.04
CA ARG A 535 -16.45 4.76 0.23
C ARG A 535 -17.04 5.21 1.55
N THR A 536 -18.13 4.58 1.95
CA THR A 536 -18.99 5.10 3.04
C THR A 536 -19.08 4.15 4.22
N GLY A 537 -18.69 2.89 4.03
CA GLY A 537 -18.99 1.79 4.94
C GLY A 537 -20.44 1.34 4.90
N ALA A 538 -21.33 1.96 4.12
CA ALA A 538 -22.71 1.51 3.99
C ALA A 538 -22.81 0.19 3.18
N PRO A 539 -23.81 -0.67 3.46
CA PRO A 539 -24.88 -0.50 4.44
C PRO A 539 -24.46 -0.86 5.89
N THR A 540 -23.24 -1.33 6.09
CA THR A 540 -22.72 -1.83 7.37
C THR A 540 -21.79 -0.82 8.03
N GLU A 541 -22.38 0.29 8.48
CA GLU A 541 -21.67 1.26 9.30
C GLU A 541 -21.04 0.54 10.51
N GLY A 542 -19.72 0.65 10.66
CA GLY A 542 -18.94 -0.05 11.68
C GLY A 542 -17.95 -1.10 11.16
N ALA A 543 -18.17 -1.73 9.99
CA ALA A 543 -17.36 -2.84 9.48
C ALA A 543 -15.83 -2.62 9.56
N GLY A 544 -15.15 -3.48 10.31
CA GLY A 544 -13.70 -3.46 10.55
C GLY A 544 -12.97 -4.63 9.88
N ILE A 545 -13.68 -5.65 9.40
CA ILE A 545 -13.11 -6.70 8.54
C ILE A 545 -13.78 -6.63 7.16
N LEU A 546 -12.96 -6.55 6.12
CA LEU A 546 -13.37 -6.68 4.72
C LEU A 546 -12.72 -7.91 4.12
N HIS A 547 -13.54 -8.85 3.65
CA HIS A 547 -13.10 -9.99 2.90
C HIS A 547 -13.65 -9.99 1.48
N PHE A 548 -12.78 -10.27 0.51
CA PHE A 548 -13.14 -10.46 -0.89
C PHE A 548 -12.67 -11.83 -1.36
N ALA A 549 -13.53 -12.62 -2.02
CA ALA A 549 -13.15 -13.88 -2.65
C ALA A 549 -13.62 -13.90 -4.11
N GLY A 550 -12.71 -14.03 -5.07
CA GLY A 550 -13.09 -13.96 -6.48
C GLY A 550 -11.92 -13.98 -7.45
N HIS A 551 -12.19 -13.62 -8.71
CA HIS A 551 -11.13 -13.45 -9.69
C HIS A 551 -10.37 -12.14 -9.45
N GLY A 552 -9.06 -12.19 -9.63
CA GLY A 552 -8.18 -11.04 -9.58
C GLY A 552 -7.04 -11.21 -10.57
N ASP A 553 -6.41 -10.11 -10.93
CA ASP A 553 -5.18 -10.16 -11.72
C ASP A 553 -4.31 -8.92 -11.47
N CYS A 554 -3.05 -9.01 -11.92
CA CYS A 554 -2.11 -7.91 -11.98
C CYS A 554 -1.60 -7.76 -13.41
N CYS A 555 -1.53 -6.54 -13.93
CA CYS A 555 -0.85 -6.29 -15.20
C CYS A 555 0.52 -5.66 -14.96
N THR A 556 1.52 -6.10 -15.73
CA THR A 556 2.89 -5.60 -15.68
C THR A 556 3.12 -4.38 -16.57
N ASP A 557 2.15 -4.01 -17.42
CA ASP A 557 2.24 -2.81 -18.25
C ASP A 557 1.87 -1.57 -17.45
N ALA A 558 2.70 -0.52 -17.56
CA ALA A 558 2.61 0.75 -16.81
C ALA A 558 1.27 1.51 -16.93
N ILE A 559 0.34 1.02 -17.77
CA ILE A 559 -0.98 1.59 -18.03
C ILE A 559 -2.09 0.81 -17.29
N ARG A 560 -1.89 -0.48 -16.99
CA ARG A 560 -2.94 -1.37 -16.44
C ARG A 560 -2.62 -1.75 -14.99
N ARG A 561 -3.58 -1.49 -14.10
CA ARG A 561 -3.49 -1.66 -12.64
C ARG A 561 -3.86 -3.08 -12.21
N ASN A 562 -3.69 -3.45 -10.93
CA ASN A 562 -4.32 -4.67 -10.41
C ASN A 562 -5.84 -4.53 -10.46
N TRP A 563 -6.57 -5.61 -10.70
CA TRP A 563 -8.04 -5.57 -10.65
C TRP A 563 -8.65 -6.76 -9.92
N LEU A 564 -9.85 -6.53 -9.39
CA LEU A 564 -10.79 -7.55 -8.95
C LEU A 564 -11.91 -7.64 -9.99
N VAL A 565 -12.41 -8.83 -10.27
CA VAL A 565 -13.56 -9.00 -11.16
C VAL A 565 -14.82 -9.14 -10.31
N LEU A 566 -15.79 -8.27 -10.57
CA LEU A 566 -17.11 -8.31 -9.96
C LEU A 566 -18.12 -8.95 -10.94
N THR A 567 -19.38 -9.11 -10.53
CA THR A 567 -20.40 -9.70 -11.41
C THR A 567 -20.53 -8.89 -12.71
N ASN A 568 -20.89 -9.57 -13.81
CA ASN A 568 -20.94 -9.03 -15.17
C ASN A 568 -19.58 -8.57 -15.73
N ARG A 569 -18.47 -9.11 -15.21
CA ARG A 569 -17.09 -8.81 -15.63
C ARG A 569 -16.67 -7.35 -15.41
N THR A 570 -17.32 -6.64 -14.50
CA THR A 570 -16.86 -5.31 -14.10
C THR A 570 -15.53 -5.43 -13.37
N ALA A 571 -14.47 -4.83 -13.92
CA ALA A 571 -13.16 -4.80 -13.29
C ALA A 571 -13.08 -3.61 -12.33
N LEU A 572 -12.77 -3.88 -11.07
CA LEU A 572 -12.44 -2.87 -10.07
C LEU A 572 -10.93 -2.79 -9.92
N TYR A 573 -10.33 -1.67 -10.28
CA TYR A 573 -8.89 -1.48 -10.21
C TYR A 573 -8.41 -1.05 -8.82
N ASP A 574 -7.14 -1.31 -8.52
CA ASP A 574 -6.48 -0.78 -7.32
C ASP A 574 -6.58 0.75 -7.22
N ILE A 575 -6.61 1.25 -5.98
CA ILE A 575 -7.08 2.60 -5.65
C ILE A 575 -5.97 3.67 -5.83
N ASN A 576 -4.96 3.42 -6.66
CA ASN A 576 -3.77 4.27 -6.73
C ASN A 576 -3.66 5.16 -7.97
N SER A 577 -4.73 5.45 -8.71
CA SER A 577 -4.64 6.56 -9.66
C SER A 577 -4.71 7.88 -8.92
N ALA A 578 -3.74 8.74 -9.18
CA ALA A 578 -3.77 10.14 -8.75
C ALA A 578 -5.03 10.88 -9.25
N SER A 579 -5.78 10.30 -10.20
CA SER A 579 -7.11 10.76 -10.65
C SER A 579 -8.30 10.08 -9.93
N THR A 580 -8.10 8.98 -9.22
CA THR A 580 -9.14 8.28 -8.45
C THR A 580 -8.95 8.55 -6.97
N ASP A 581 -9.33 9.76 -6.57
CA ASP A 581 -10.02 9.96 -5.30
C ASP A 581 -11.43 9.31 -5.40
N LEU A 582 -11.50 8.03 -5.81
CA LEU A 582 -12.72 7.22 -5.86
C LEU A 582 -13.30 6.95 -4.45
N GLY A 583 -12.72 7.61 -3.44
CA GLY A 583 -13.36 7.80 -2.16
C GLY A 583 -13.23 6.61 -1.22
N ASN A 584 -12.30 5.66 -1.37
CA ASN A 584 -12.07 4.70 -0.28
C ASN A 584 -11.63 5.45 0.99
N GLN A 585 -12.59 5.66 1.88
CA GLN A 585 -12.40 6.35 3.14
C GLN A 585 -12.51 5.36 4.30
N LEU A 586 -12.79 4.08 4.06
CA LEU A 586 -13.14 3.15 5.12
C LEU A 586 -12.04 3.07 6.20
N GLY A 587 -10.77 2.93 5.81
CA GLY A 587 -9.64 2.95 6.73
C GLY A 587 -9.36 4.31 7.39
N LYS A 588 -9.80 5.42 6.79
CA LYS A 588 -9.73 6.77 7.39
C LYS A 588 -10.86 6.99 8.41
N LEU A 589 -12.01 6.37 8.18
CA LEU A 589 -13.18 6.47 9.05
C LEU A 589 -13.03 5.60 10.30
N ARG A 590 -12.34 4.46 10.20
CA ARG A 590 -12.19 3.48 11.29
C ARG A 590 -11.04 2.50 11.04
N PRO A 591 -10.57 1.74 12.04
CA PRO A 591 -9.67 0.61 11.82
C PRO A 591 -10.29 -0.45 10.90
N VAL A 592 -9.57 -0.85 9.85
CA VAL A 592 -10.02 -1.90 8.92
C VAL A 592 -8.89 -2.87 8.61
N PHE A 593 -9.20 -4.16 8.66
CA PHE A 593 -8.37 -5.24 8.14
C PHE A 593 -8.97 -5.81 6.86
N ALA A 594 -8.16 -5.97 5.82
CA ALA A 594 -8.62 -6.50 4.54
C ALA A 594 -7.98 -7.87 4.21
N PHE A 595 -8.78 -8.82 3.74
CA PHE A 595 -8.31 -10.10 3.23
C PHE A 595 -8.87 -10.31 1.82
N PHE A 596 -8.02 -10.27 0.80
CA PHE A 596 -8.43 -10.49 -0.58
C PHE A 596 -7.94 -11.85 -1.06
N ASN A 597 -8.88 -12.77 -1.22
CA ASN A 597 -8.70 -14.12 -1.72
C ASN A 597 -8.92 -14.19 -3.23
N ALA A 598 -8.01 -13.60 -3.99
CA ALA A 598 -8.09 -13.50 -5.44
C ALA A 598 -6.68 -13.51 -6.05
N CYS A 599 -6.48 -14.13 -7.22
CA CYS A 599 -5.16 -14.28 -7.82
C CYS A 599 -4.40 -12.95 -7.96
N ASN A 600 -3.09 -12.96 -7.69
CA ASN A 600 -2.15 -11.85 -7.92
C ASN A 600 -2.39 -10.53 -7.15
N VAL A 601 -3.44 -10.41 -6.33
CA VAL A 601 -3.80 -9.15 -5.66
C VAL A 601 -2.79 -8.70 -4.60
N GLY A 602 -1.97 -9.61 -4.10
CA GLY A 602 -0.84 -9.30 -3.20
C GLY A 602 0.38 -8.69 -3.91
N ARG A 603 0.46 -8.77 -5.26
CA ARG A 603 1.57 -8.17 -6.02
C ARG A 603 1.46 -6.66 -6.04
N ALA A 604 2.61 -5.99 -6.04
CA ALA A 604 2.63 -4.61 -6.49
C ALA A 604 2.48 -4.52 -8.00
N ALA A 605 1.88 -3.42 -8.45
CA ALA A 605 1.80 -3.04 -9.86
C ALA A 605 2.81 -1.93 -10.15
N LYS A 606 3.22 -1.76 -11.41
CA LYS A 606 3.90 -0.53 -11.85
C LYS A 606 2.86 0.45 -12.38
N GLY A 607 2.78 1.61 -11.73
CA GLY A 607 2.03 2.76 -12.21
C GLY A 607 2.84 3.63 -13.17
N PRO A 608 2.18 4.62 -13.79
CA PRO A 608 2.84 5.64 -14.61
C PRO A 608 3.97 6.33 -13.84
N LEU A 609 5.04 6.71 -14.55
CA LEU A 609 6.20 7.44 -14.00
C LEU A 609 6.97 6.69 -12.88
N GLY A 610 6.85 5.35 -12.81
CA GLY A 610 7.58 4.54 -11.83
C GLY A 610 6.95 4.50 -10.43
N SER A 611 5.69 4.92 -10.30
CA SER A 611 4.94 4.76 -9.04
C SER A 611 4.63 3.29 -8.78
N ASN A 612 4.72 2.83 -7.54
CA ASN A 612 4.27 1.48 -7.17
C ASN A 612 2.74 1.51 -6.91
N GLY A 613 2.00 0.58 -7.51
CA GLY A 613 0.56 0.32 -7.31
C GLY A 613 0.32 -1.01 -6.58
N GLY A 614 -0.92 -1.51 -6.60
CA GLY A 614 -1.33 -2.76 -5.96
C GLY A 614 -2.19 -2.57 -4.71
N TRP A 615 -3.03 -3.58 -4.42
CA TRP A 615 -4.06 -3.50 -3.37
C TRP A 615 -3.49 -3.28 -1.98
N GLY A 616 -2.43 -3.99 -1.61
CA GLY A 616 -1.80 -3.81 -0.29
C GLY A 616 -1.34 -2.37 -0.06
N ARG A 617 -0.62 -1.78 -1.02
CA ARG A 617 -0.18 -0.38 -0.95
C ARG A 617 -1.36 0.59 -0.97
N ALA A 618 -2.33 0.37 -1.85
CA ALA A 618 -3.50 1.23 -1.98
C ALA A 618 -4.34 1.27 -0.69
N LEU A 619 -4.58 0.11 -0.06
CA LEU A 619 -5.36 0.02 1.17
C LEU A 619 -4.62 0.60 2.38
N LEU A 620 -3.34 0.27 2.56
CA LEU A 620 -2.54 0.83 3.64
C LEU A 620 -2.37 2.36 3.50
N GLY A 621 -2.25 2.88 2.27
CA GLY A 621 -2.27 4.32 2.00
C GLY A 621 -3.59 5.01 2.39
N GLN A 622 -4.70 4.24 2.46
CA GLN A 622 -5.99 4.69 2.99
C GLN A 622 -6.18 4.32 4.47
N ARG A 623 -5.09 4.10 5.23
CA ARG A 623 -5.05 3.83 6.68
C ARG A 623 -5.67 2.51 7.12
N TYR A 624 -5.78 1.52 6.22
CA TYR A 624 -6.06 0.15 6.65
C TYR A 624 -4.95 -0.33 7.60
N ARG A 625 -5.33 -1.13 8.59
CA ARG A 625 -4.42 -1.60 9.66
C ARG A 625 -3.77 -2.94 9.37
N GLY A 626 -4.24 -3.63 8.33
CA GLY A 626 -3.60 -4.82 7.81
C GLY A 626 -4.23 -5.29 6.52
N TYR A 627 -3.46 -6.08 5.78
CA TYR A 627 -3.88 -6.64 4.50
C TYR A 627 -3.30 -8.04 4.29
N VAL A 628 -4.11 -8.94 3.72
CA VAL A 628 -3.67 -10.26 3.25
C VAL A 628 -4.12 -10.46 1.80
N GLY A 629 -3.21 -10.97 0.96
CA GLY A 629 -3.54 -11.35 -0.41
C GLY A 629 -2.45 -12.19 -1.07
N PRO A 630 -2.79 -13.07 -2.03
CA PRO A 630 -1.82 -13.93 -2.69
C PRO A 630 -0.98 -13.18 -3.72
N LEU A 631 0.32 -13.47 -3.73
CA LEU A 631 1.34 -12.95 -4.63
C LEU A 631 1.31 -13.59 -6.02
N TRP A 632 0.62 -14.70 -6.20
CA TRP A 632 0.48 -15.39 -7.47
C TRP A 632 -0.89 -16.09 -7.54
N SER A 633 -1.14 -16.80 -8.64
CA SER A 633 -2.36 -17.58 -8.83
C SER A 633 -2.50 -18.69 -7.79
N VAL A 634 -3.73 -18.90 -7.32
CA VAL A 634 -4.08 -19.88 -6.28
C VAL A 634 -5.26 -20.73 -6.73
N TYR A 635 -5.32 -21.97 -6.25
CA TYR A 635 -6.45 -22.87 -6.53
C TYR A 635 -7.64 -22.52 -5.64
N ASP A 636 -8.82 -22.35 -6.23
CA ASP A 636 -10.08 -21.98 -5.54
C ASP A 636 -10.32 -22.81 -4.26
N ARG A 637 -10.16 -24.14 -4.33
CA ARG A 637 -10.35 -25.04 -3.17
C ARG A 637 -9.38 -24.78 -2.02
N HIS A 638 -8.12 -24.47 -2.34
CA HIS A 638 -7.06 -24.28 -1.35
C HIS A 638 -7.06 -22.84 -0.82
N ALA A 639 -7.45 -21.89 -1.67
CA ALA A 639 -7.72 -20.51 -1.28
C ALA A 639 -8.78 -20.47 -0.16
N ARG A 640 -9.86 -21.24 -0.31
CA ARG A 640 -10.88 -21.41 0.74
C ARG A 640 -10.32 -22.01 2.03
N ASP A 641 -9.57 -23.12 1.95
CA ASP A 641 -8.92 -23.73 3.14
C ASP A 641 -8.06 -22.73 3.90
N ILE A 642 -7.33 -21.87 3.18
CA ILE A 642 -6.49 -20.82 3.76
C ILE A 642 -7.34 -19.77 4.48
N ALA A 643 -8.42 -19.27 3.86
CA ALA A 643 -9.31 -18.29 4.51
C ALA A 643 -10.01 -18.86 5.74
N GLU A 644 -10.54 -20.08 5.66
CA GLU A 644 -11.18 -20.77 6.80
C GLU A 644 -10.19 -20.99 7.95
N THR A 645 -8.98 -21.46 7.63
CA THR A 645 -7.88 -21.64 8.59
C THR A 645 -7.49 -20.31 9.21
N PHE A 646 -7.32 -19.27 8.38
CA PHE A 646 -6.91 -17.94 8.81
C PHE A 646 -7.87 -17.37 9.85
N TYR A 647 -9.17 -17.27 9.54
CA TYR A 647 -10.13 -16.68 10.46
C TYR A 647 -10.40 -17.56 11.68
N THR A 648 -10.35 -18.89 11.55
CA THR A 648 -10.47 -19.76 12.72
C THR A 648 -9.34 -19.52 13.71
N LEU A 649 -8.09 -19.49 13.24
CA LEU A 649 -6.93 -19.23 14.11
C LEU A 649 -6.93 -17.78 14.64
N ALA A 650 -7.21 -16.79 13.78
CA ALA A 650 -7.14 -15.38 14.13
C ALA A 650 -8.27 -14.93 15.06
N ILE A 651 -9.51 -15.32 14.78
CA ILE A 651 -10.70 -14.86 15.51
C ILE A 651 -11.11 -15.87 16.59
N SER A 652 -11.24 -17.16 16.27
CA SER A 652 -11.75 -18.15 17.24
C SER A 652 -10.70 -18.55 18.28
N GLU A 653 -9.44 -18.70 17.86
CA GLU A 653 -8.33 -19.07 18.75
C GLU A 653 -7.50 -17.87 19.24
N GLN A 654 -7.80 -16.67 18.74
CA GLN A 654 -7.11 -15.42 19.14
C GLN A 654 -5.57 -15.51 19.01
N ARG A 655 -5.11 -16.22 17.97
CA ARG A 655 -3.68 -16.36 17.65
C ARG A 655 -3.15 -15.06 17.02
N PRO A 656 -1.91 -14.66 17.32
CA PRO A 656 -1.27 -13.56 16.61
C PRO A 656 -1.20 -13.84 15.09
N LEU A 657 -1.44 -12.84 14.26
CA LEU A 657 -1.52 -13.00 12.81
C LEU A 657 -0.23 -13.54 12.19
N GLY A 658 0.94 -13.16 12.72
CA GLY A 658 2.21 -13.77 12.30
C GLY A 658 2.26 -15.28 12.57
N GLU A 659 1.67 -15.76 13.67
CA GLU A 659 1.55 -17.19 13.97
C GLU A 659 0.52 -17.88 13.08
N VAL A 660 -0.60 -17.21 12.77
CA VAL A 660 -1.60 -17.71 11.82
C VAL A 660 -0.94 -17.98 10.46
N MET A 661 -0.20 -16.99 9.94
CA MET A 661 0.51 -17.13 8.67
C MET A 661 1.63 -18.17 8.74
N GLN A 662 2.33 -18.26 9.88
CA GLN A 662 3.33 -19.29 10.14
C GLN A 662 2.74 -20.70 10.00
N ARG A 663 1.62 -20.95 10.68
CA ARG A 663 0.94 -22.25 10.65
C ARG A 663 0.40 -22.59 9.26
N ILE A 664 -0.12 -21.60 8.53
CA ILE A 664 -0.57 -21.78 7.14
C ILE A 664 0.62 -22.19 6.25
N ARG A 665 1.74 -21.47 6.31
CA ARG A 665 2.93 -21.81 5.51
C ARG A 665 3.55 -23.14 5.90
N ALA A 666 3.50 -23.50 7.20
CA ALA A 666 3.98 -24.79 7.69
C ALA A 666 3.18 -26.00 7.18
N LYS A 667 1.96 -25.80 6.63
CA LYS A 667 1.25 -26.87 5.90
C LYS A 667 2.02 -27.32 4.67
N PHE A 668 2.80 -26.44 4.04
CA PHE A 668 3.71 -26.81 2.96
C PHE A 668 4.89 -27.62 3.52
N SER A 669 4.92 -28.91 3.19
CA SER A 669 5.83 -29.91 3.76
C SER A 669 6.16 -30.99 2.73
N SER A 670 7.02 -31.94 3.11
CA SER A 670 7.35 -33.09 2.25
C SER A 670 6.12 -33.93 1.86
N ASN A 671 5.09 -33.96 2.71
CA ASN A 671 3.84 -34.72 2.51
C ASN A 671 2.70 -33.88 1.91
N ASN A 672 2.85 -32.56 1.86
CA ASN A 672 1.84 -31.64 1.35
C ASN A 672 2.54 -30.51 0.61
N ARG A 673 2.63 -30.62 -0.71
CA ARG A 673 3.47 -29.77 -1.57
C ARG A 673 2.63 -28.75 -2.33
N LEU A 674 1.54 -28.32 -1.72
CA LEU A 674 0.64 -27.30 -2.27
C LEU A 674 1.29 -25.93 -2.18
N PHE A 675 1.77 -25.42 -3.32
CA PHE A 675 2.44 -24.12 -3.38
C PHE A 675 1.54 -22.94 -3.00
N THR A 676 0.21 -23.12 -3.05
CA THR A 676 -0.79 -22.15 -2.60
C THR A 676 -0.58 -21.70 -1.15
N TYR A 677 -0.07 -22.56 -0.26
CA TYR A 677 0.23 -22.17 1.13
C TYR A 677 1.37 -21.15 1.27
N LEU A 678 2.22 -21.02 0.26
CA LEU A 678 3.31 -20.04 0.24
C LEU A 678 2.91 -18.73 -0.45
N ALA A 679 1.72 -18.65 -1.05
CA ALA A 679 1.31 -17.53 -1.90
C ALA A 679 0.98 -16.25 -1.13
N TYR A 680 0.52 -16.36 0.12
CA TYR A 680 -0.11 -15.24 0.81
C TYR A 680 0.90 -14.31 1.47
N LEU A 681 0.85 -13.05 1.05
CA LEU A 681 1.50 -11.93 1.70
C LEU A 681 0.64 -11.48 2.87
N TYR A 682 1.29 -11.18 4.01
CA TYR A 682 0.64 -10.54 5.14
C TYR A 682 1.32 -9.20 5.43
N LEU A 683 0.57 -8.12 5.26
CA LEU A 683 0.96 -6.77 5.65
C LEU A 683 0.32 -6.42 7.01
N GLY A 684 1.14 -6.28 8.06
CA GLY A 684 0.72 -5.97 9.41
C GLY A 684 1.76 -6.38 10.46
N HIS A 685 1.43 -6.18 11.74
CA HIS A 685 2.34 -6.48 12.85
C HIS A 685 2.40 -7.99 13.11
N PRO A 686 3.58 -8.62 13.30
CA PRO A 686 3.68 -10.07 13.54
C PRO A 686 2.88 -10.54 14.75
N LEU A 687 2.77 -9.69 15.78
CA LEU A 687 2.01 -9.96 17.00
C LEU A 687 0.56 -9.46 16.96
N ALA A 688 0.07 -8.97 15.81
CA ALA A 688 -1.29 -8.45 15.68
C ALA A 688 -2.34 -9.47 16.10
N LYS A 689 -3.31 -9.08 16.92
CA LYS A 689 -4.51 -9.89 17.20
C LYS A 689 -5.76 -9.20 16.64
N LEU A 690 -6.67 -10.02 16.10
CA LEU A 690 -7.98 -9.57 15.62
C LEU A 690 -8.99 -9.67 16.76
N GLU A 691 -9.19 -8.57 17.46
CA GLU A 691 -10.26 -8.45 18.45
C GLU A 691 -11.56 -8.15 17.72
N TYR A 692 -12.29 -9.22 17.40
CA TYR A 692 -13.49 -9.15 16.59
C TYR A 692 -14.75 -9.10 17.44
N GLU A 693 -15.56 -8.07 17.20
CA GLU A 693 -16.94 -7.97 17.69
C GLU A 693 -17.91 -8.03 16.51
N PRO A 694 -18.95 -8.90 16.50
CA PRO A 694 -19.94 -8.92 15.43
C PRO A 694 -20.81 -7.64 15.41
N PHE A 695 -21.60 -7.43 14.36
CA PHE A 695 -22.55 -6.31 14.32
C PHE A 695 -23.61 -6.42 15.42
N ASP A 696 -23.98 -5.30 16.03
CA ASP A 696 -25.10 -5.25 16.98
C ASP A 696 -26.41 -5.60 16.27
N GLY A 697 -27.07 -6.68 16.68
CA GLY A 697 -28.47 -6.94 16.34
C GLY A 697 -28.77 -7.33 14.88
N VAL A 698 -27.77 -7.63 14.04
CA VAL A 698 -28.00 -8.21 12.71
C VAL A 698 -28.20 -9.72 12.86
N THR A 699 -29.43 -10.15 13.16
CA THR A 699 -29.80 -11.56 12.94
C THR A 699 -29.65 -11.85 11.46
N ALA A 700 -28.77 -12.79 11.13
CA ALA A 700 -28.61 -13.33 9.78
C ALA A 700 -29.97 -13.83 9.28
N HIS A 701 -30.64 -13.02 8.46
CA HIS A 701 -31.57 -13.41 7.39
C HIS A 701 -32.25 -12.15 6.82
N GLY A 702 -31.74 -11.69 5.68
CA GLY A 702 -32.46 -10.80 4.77
C GLY A 702 -33.56 -11.54 3.99
N THR A 703 -34.39 -12.34 4.67
CA THR A 703 -35.66 -12.81 4.11
C THR A 703 -36.78 -12.03 4.76
N THR A 704 -37.33 -11.10 3.99
CA THR A 704 -38.64 -10.51 4.24
C THR A 704 -39.68 -11.64 4.27
N THR A 705 -39.99 -12.15 5.46
CA THR A 705 -41.17 -12.98 5.66
C THR A 705 -42.39 -12.07 5.56
N SER A 706 -43.02 -12.05 4.38
CA SER A 706 -44.44 -11.70 4.29
C SER A 706 -45.23 -12.73 5.10
N SER A 707 -45.79 -12.31 6.23
CA SER A 707 -46.81 -13.08 6.94
C SER A 707 -48.15 -13.00 6.21
N PRO A 708 -49.00 -14.02 6.32
CA PRO A 708 -50.14 -14.31 5.42
C PRO A 708 -51.26 -13.27 5.40
#